data_AF-A0A2Y9PLY6-F1
#
_entry.id   AF-A0A2Y9PLY6-F1
#
_cell.length_a   1.000
_cell.length_b   1.000
_cell.length_c   1.000
_cell.angle_alpha   90.00
_cell.angle_beta   90.00
_cell.angle_gamma   90.00
#
_symmetry.space_group_name_H-M   'P 1'
#
loop_
_entity.id
_entity.type
_entity.pdbx_description
1 polymer ?
#
loop_
_entity_poly.entity_id
_entity_poly.type
_entity_poly.pdbx_seq_one_letter_code
_entity_poly.pdbx_strand_id
1 'polypeptide(L)'
;MAKRSSLFIRIVEGKNLPAKDITGSSDPYCIVKVDHEPIIRTATVWKTLCPFWGEEYQVHLLPTFHSVAFYVMDEDALSRDDVIGKVCLTRDTLATHPKGFSGWAHLTEVDPDEEVQGEIHLRLEVVPGTRACRLRCSVLEARDLAPKDRNGASDPFVRVRYNGRTQETSIVKKSRYPRWNETFEFELEEGAAEALCVEAWDWDLVSRNDFLGKVVFNVQRLRAAQQEEGWFRLQPDQSKSQREEGNLGSLQLEVRLRDEMVLPSGCYQPLVQLLCREVKLGTQSPGQLILLIEETTSTECRQDVATTLLKLFLGQGLAKDFLDLLFQLELGRTSEANTLFRSNSLASKSMESFLKVAGMRYLHGVLGPIIDRVFEEKKYVELDPSKVEVKDVGCSGLHRPQTEAEVLEQSAQTLSAHLGALLSSLSRSVRACPAVVRATFRQLFRRVRERFPSAQDENVPFIAVTSFLCLRFISPAIMAPKLFHLRERHADARTSRTLLLLAKAVQNVGNMDTPASRAKEAWMEPLQPTVRQGVAQLKDFITKLVDIQEKEELDLQRALSLQAPPVKEGPLFIHRTKGKGPLMSSSFKKLHFSLTTEALSFAKTPSSKKSTLIKLAHIRAAEKVEEKSFSSSHVMQVIYTDDAGRSQTAYLQCKCVNELNQWLSALRKVSINNTGLLGSYHPGVFRGDKWSCCHQRDKTDLGCDKTRSRVTLQEWNDPLDHDLEAQLIYRHLLGVEATLREKHRQLSAGPEAGPVLTGPGGAPEDPVAQLLQVLQDLQEAHRSSPAGSPPSEPSRVLELQT
;
A
#
# COMPACT_ATOMS: atom_id res chain seq x y z
N MET A 1 -4.32 -4.60 23.22
CA MET A 1 -5.02 -5.16 22.06
C MET A 1 -5.21 -4.04 21.04
N ALA A 2 -5.08 -4.34 19.76
CA ALA A 2 -5.29 -3.36 18.71
C ALA A 2 -6.28 -3.91 17.71
N LYS A 3 -7.41 -3.22 17.53
CA LYS A 3 -8.28 -3.44 16.37
C LYS A 3 -7.66 -2.72 15.18
N ARG A 4 -7.34 -3.46 14.13
CA ARG A 4 -6.79 -2.94 12.89
C ARG A 4 -7.70 -3.35 11.74
N SER A 5 -8.05 -2.40 10.89
CA SER A 5 -8.69 -2.73 9.62
C SER A 5 -7.65 -2.67 8.52
N SER A 6 -7.62 -3.69 7.68
CA SER A 6 -6.80 -3.72 6.47
C SER A 6 -7.71 -3.85 5.26
N LEU A 7 -7.40 -3.09 4.22
CA LEU A 7 -8.15 -3.03 2.99
C LEU A 7 -7.20 -3.42 1.86
N PHE A 8 -7.44 -4.59 1.27
CA PHE A 8 -6.79 -4.98 0.02
C PHE A 8 -7.57 -4.36 -1.13
N ILE A 9 -6.85 -3.72 -2.05
CA ILE A 9 -7.41 -3.03 -3.20
C ILE A 9 -6.59 -3.43 -4.42
N ARG A 10 -7.29 -3.93 -5.45
CA ARG A 10 -6.71 -4.20 -6.75
C ARG A 10 -7.54 -3.53 -7.82
N ILE A 11 -6.87 -2.69 -8.60
CA ILE A 11 -7.44 -1.94 -9.72
C ILE A 11 -6.92 -2.62 -10.99
N VAL A 12 -7.77 -3.41 -11.63
CA VAL A 12 -7.35 -4.29 -12.73
C VAL A 12 -7.34 -3.51 -14.04
N GLU A 13 -8.50 -3.18 -14.56
CA GLU A 13 -8.67 -2.51 -15.86
C GLU A 13 -9.99 -1.73 -15.94
N GLY A 14 -10.03 -0.77 -16.86
CA GLY A 14 -11.23 -0.06 -17.28
C GLY A 14 -11.65 -0.52 -18.66
N LYS A 15 -12.95 -0.43 -18.97
CA LYS A 15 -13.48 -0.69 -20.31
C LYS A 15 -14.53 0.34 -20.71
N ASN A 16 -14.59 0.63 -22.01
CA ASN A 16 -15.57 1.53 -22.61
C ASN A 16 -15.62 2.91 -21.94
N LEU A 17 -14.45 3.44 -21.56
CA LEU A 17 -14.38 4.79 -21.01
C LEU A 17 -14.72 5.82 -22.11
N PRO A 18 -15.35 6.95 -21.76
CA PRO A 18 -15.61 8.02 -22.71
C PRO A 18 -14.30 8.70 -23.14
N ALA A 19 -14.21 9.07 -24.42
CA ALA A 19 -13.15 9.92 -24.93
C ALA A 19 -13.33 11.35 -24.40
N LYS A 20 -12.28 11.88 -23.76
CA LYS A 20 -12.24 13.22 -23.18
C LYS A 20 -11.26 14.13 -23.91
N ASP A 21 -10.24 13.56 -24.55
CA ASP A 21 -9.33 14.27 -25.44
C ASP A 21 -9.98 14.66 -26.77
N ILE A 22 -9.51 15.78 -27.33
CA ILE A 22 -9.81 16.21 -28.71
C ILE A 22 -9.37 15.14 -29.74
N THR A 23 -8.40 14.29 -29.39
CA THR A 23 -7.89 13.20 -30.25
C THR A 23 -8.83 11.99 -30.34
N GLY A 24 -9.97 11.99 -29.62
CA GLY A 24 -10.89 10.86 -29.57
C GLY A 24 -10.41 9.72 -28.67
N SER A 25 -9.53 10.03 -27.71
CA SER A 25 -8.99 9.12 -26.69
C SER A 25 -9.18 9.70 -25.29
N SER A 26 -8.64 9.00 -24.31
CA SER A 26 -8.40 9.52 -22.96
C SER A 26 -7.03 9.00 -22.50
N ASP A 27 -6.44 9.66 -21.52
CA ASP A 27 -5.26 9.30 -20.76
C ASP A 27 -5.65 8.87 -19.32
N PRO A 28 -6.40 7.76 -19.15
CA PRO A 28 -7.03 7.45 -17.88
C PRO A 28 -6.06 7.01 -16.77
N TYR A 29 -6.37 7.48 -15.56
CA TYR A 29 -5.81 6.98 -14.30
C TYR A 29 -6.89 6.91 -13.21
N CYS A 30 -6.61 6.19 -12.12
CA CYS A 30 -7.56 5.99 -11.02
C CYS A 30 -7.02 6.59 -9.72
N ILE A 31 -7.84 7.34 -9.00
CA ILE A 31 -7.58 7.82 -7.64
C ILE A 31 -8.47 7.04 -6.68
N VAL A 32 -7.86 6.42 -5.67
CA VAL A 32 -8.61 5.84 -4.55
C VAL A 32 -8.64 6.82 -3.40
N LYS A 33 -9.85 7.15 -2.94
CA LYS A 33 -10.09 7.94 -1.75
C LYS A 33 -10.71 7.07 -0.66
N VAL A 34 -10.22 7.20 0.58
CA VAL A 34 -10.89 6.64 1.77
C VAL A 34 -11.40 7.80 2.59
N ASP A 35 -12.71 7.87 2.82
CA ASP A 35 -13.37 9.01 3.48
C ASP A 35 -12.87 10.36 2.93
N HIS A 36 -12.88 10.50 1.59
CA HIS A 36 -12.48 11.70 0.83
C HIS A 36 -10.96 12.01 0.83
N GLU A 37 -10.13 11.26 1.56
CA GLU A 37 -8.67 11.42 1.49
C GLU A 37 -8.09 10.59 0.34
N PRO A 38 -7.41 11.20 -0.66
CA PRO A 38 -6.76 10.47 -1.72
C PRO A 38 -5.53 9.73 -1.18
N ILE A 39 -5.63 8.41 -1.11
CA ILE A 39 -4.58 7.54 -0.58
C ILE A 39 -3.72 6.90 -1.68
N ILE A 40 -4.28 6.70 -2.87
CA ILE A 40 -3.63 5.99 -3.97
C ILE A 40 -3.95 6.71 -5.29
N ARG A 41 -2.97 6.79 -6.19
CA ARG A 41 -3.16 7.15 -7.60
C ARG A 41 -2.48 6.11 -8.49
N THR A 42 -3.19 5.53 -9.45
CA THR A 42 -2.57 4.63 -10.42
C THR A 42 -1.73 5.40 -11.44
N ALA A 43 -0.96 4.67 -12.25
CA ALA A 43 -0.27 5.28 -13.37
C ALA A 43 -1.26 5.56 -14.49
N THR A 44 -0.97 6.63 -15.21
CA THR A 44 -1.71 7.06 -16.38
C THR A 44 -1.40 6.14 -17.53
N VAL A 45 -2.45 5.61 -18.15
CA VAL A 45 -2.34 4.81 -19.37
C VAL A 45 -2.74 5.72 -20.52
N TRP A 46 -1.80 6.05 -21.38
CA TRP A 46 -2.00 7.07 -22.40
C TRP A 46 -2.80 6.55 -23.60
N LYS A 47 -3.70 7.37 -24.13
CA LYS A 47 -4.43 7.22 -25.38
C LYS A 47 -5.21 5.91 -25.47
N THR A 48 -6.03 5.62 -24.47
CA THR A 48 -6.86 4.41 -24.42
C THR A 48 -8.18 4.63 -23.71
N LEU A 49 -9.22 3.94 -24.18
CA LEU A 49 -10.53 3.86 -23.52
C LEU A 49 -10.71 2.54 -22.74
N CYS A 50 -9.70 1.66 -22.81
CA CYS A 50 -9.65 0.37 -22.12
C CYS A 50 -8.29 0.21 -21.41
N PRO A 51 -8.01 1.01 -20.36
CA PRO A 51 -6.73 0.95 -19.66
C PRO A 51 -6.58 -0.31 -18.82
N PHE A 52 -5.37 -0.90 -18.83
CA PHE A 52 -4.97 -1.93 -17.89
C PHE A 52 -3.97 -1.34 -16.88
N TRP A 53 -4.32 -1.34 -15.59
CA TRP A 53 -3.45 -0.88 -14.52
C TRP A 53 -2.76 -2.04 -13.80
N GLY A 54 -3.53 -3.06 -13.42
CA GLY A 54 -3.05 -4.23 -12.67
C GLY A 54 -2.37 -3.89 -11.35
N GLU A 55 -2.76 -2.78 -10.71
CA GLU A 55 -2.08 -2.28 -9.50
C GLU A 55 -2.76 -2.77 -8.22
N GLU A 56 -1.96 -3.23 -7.27
CA GLU A 56 -2.39 -3.84 -6.01
C GLU A 56 -1.85 -3.04 -4.83
N TYR A 57 -2.71 -2.82 -3.84
CA TYR A 57 -2.44 -2.02 -2.65
C TYR A 57 -3.03 -2.69 -1.41
N GLN A 58 -2.28 -2.68 -0.32
CA GLN A 58 -2.79 -3.06 0.99
C GLN A 58 -2.70 -1.86 1.93
N VAL A 59 -3.86 -1.42 2.43
CA VAL A 59 -4.01 -0.18 3.20
C VAL A 59 -4.44 -0.53 4.61
N HIS A 60 -3.72 -0.04 5.62
CA HIS A 60 -4.14 -0.11 7.01
C HIS A 60 -4.93 1.14 7.36
N LEU A 61 -6.13 0.93 7.91
CA LEU A 61 -7.12 1.94 8.21
C LEU A 61 -7.58 1.86 9.68
N LEU A 62 -8.16 2.96 10.15
CA LEU A 62 -8.94 2.94 11.38
C LEU A 62 -10.23 2.13 11.16
N PRO A 63 -10.72 1.37 12.16
CA PRO A 63 -11.96 0.60 12.04
C PRO A 63 -13.24 1.40 11.79
N THR A 64 -13.15 2.73 11.80
CA THR A 64 -14.26 3.68 11.70
C THR A 64 -14.37 4.34 10.34
N PHE A 65 -13.67 3.85 9.31
CA PHE A 65 -13.81 4.41 7.96
C PHE A 65 -15.20 4.09 7.39
N HIS A 66 -15.74 4.92 6.48
CA HIS A 66 -17.13 4.74 6.01
C HIS A 66 -17.23 4.30 4.55
N SER A 67 -16.38 4.84 3.68
CA SER A 67 -16.41 4.50 2.26
C SER A 67 -15.04 4.55 1.60
N VAL A 68 -14.93 3.78 0.52
CA VAL A 68 -13.80 3.72 -0.39
C VAL A 68 -14.32 4.09 -1.77
N ALA A 69 -13.83 5.19 -2.32
CA ALA A 69 -14.26 5.71 -3.62
C ALA A 69 -13.12 5.63 -4.64
N PHE A 70 -13.43 5.16 -5.83
CA PHE A 70 -12.53 5.00 -6.97
C PHE A 70 -12.94 6.00 -8.04
N TYR A 71 -12.12 7.01 -8.27
CA TYR A 71 -12.35 8.02 -9.30
C TYR A 71 -11.50 7.67 -10.51
N VAL A 72 -12.13 7.51 -11.67
CA VAL A 72 -11.41 7.44 -12.94
C VAL A 72 -11.31 8.87 -13.46
N MET A 73 -10.08 9.27 -13.74
CA MET A 73 -9.69 10.62 -14.15
C MET A 73 -9.00 10.54 -15.49
N ASP A 74 -9.05 11.63 -16.25
CA ASP A 74 -8.30 11.83 -17.49
C ASP A 74 -7.14 12.80 -17.24
N GLU A 75 -5.89 12.41 -17.53
CA GLU A 75 -4.73 13.29 -17.31
C GLU A 75 -4.58 14.32 -18.43
N ASP A 76 -4.69 15.60 -18.07
CA ASP A 76 -4.56 16.70 -19.02
C ASP A 76 -3.22 17.40 -18.88
N ALA A 77 -2.55 17.66 -20.02
CA ALA A 77 -1.25 18.34 -20.01
C ALA A 77 -1.35 19.85 -19.71
N LEU A 78 -2.48 20.49 -20.03
CA LEU A 78 -2.64 21.95 -20.01
C LEU A 78 -3.85 22.44 -19.20
N SER A 79 -4.71 21.54 -18.74
CA SER A 79 -5.91 21.80 -17.94
C SER A 79 -5.91 20.99 -16.64
N ARG A 80 -6.94 21.17 -15.81
CA ARG A 80 -7.18 20.27 -14.69
C ARG A 80 -7.77 18.99 -15.24
N ASP A 81 -7.23 17.86 -14.79
CA ASP A 81 -7.71 16.51 -15.10
C ASP A 81 -9.23 16.37 -14.98
N ASP A 82 -9.86 15.89 -16.05
CA ASP A 82 -11.31 15.69 -16.12
C ASP A 82 -11.74 14.44 -15.35
N VAL A 83 -12.86 14.52 -14.64
CA VAL A 83 -13.45 13.35 -14.00
C VAL A 83 -14.24 12.55 -15.04
N ILE A 84 -13.87 11.29 -15.22
CA ILE A 84 -14.61 10.35 -16.08
C ILE A 84 -15.80 9.77 -15.33
N GLY A 85 -15.60 9.37 -14.08
CA GLY A 85 -16.67 8.84 -13.22
C GLY A 85 -16.14 8.26 -11.91
N LYS A 86 -17.05 7.85 -11.03
CA LYS A 86 -16.71 7.24 -9.73
C LYS A 86 -17.42 5.92 -9.48
N VAL A 87 -16.77 5.06 -8.68
CA VAL A 87 -17.36 3.91 -8.01
C VAL A 87 -17.18 4.10 -6.51
N CYS A 88 -18.24 3.95 -5.72
CA CYS A 88 -18.16 4.06 -4.26
C CYS A 88 -18.58 2.74 -3.60
N LEU A 89 -17.72 2.21 -2.72
CA LEU A 89 -18.01 1.03 -1.91
C LEU A 89 -18.05 1.45 -0.44
N THR A 90 -19.19 1.23 0.21
CA THR A 90 -19.32 1.51 1.65
C THR A 90 -18.65 0.40 2.47
N ARG A 91 -18.22 0.75 3.68
CA ARG A 91 -17.69 -0.22 4.64
C ARG A 91 -18.71 -1.32 4.93
N ASP A 92 -19.99 -0.98 5.08
CA ASP A 92 -21.04 -1.95 5.37
C ASP A 92 -21.17 -2.97 4.23
N THR A 93 -21.17 -2.50 2.98
CA THR A 93 -21.18 -3.39 1.80
C THR A 93 -19.96 -4.31 1.74
N LEU A 94 -18.79 -3.82 2.15
CA LEU A 94 -17.57 -4.63 2.21
C LEU A 94 -17.58 -5.61 3.39
N ALA A 95 -18.16 -5.21 4.52
CA ALA A 95 -18.24 -6.03 5.74
C ALA A 95 -19.26 -7.18 5.61
N THR A 96 -20.33 -7.00 4.84
CA THR A 96 -21.33 -8.05 4.60
C THR A 96 -20.82 -9.18 3.69
N HIS A 97 -19.72 -8.96 2.95
CA HIS A 97 -19.14 -9.94 2.02
C HIS A 97 -17.75 -10.38 2.50
N PRO A 98 -17.61 -11.56 3.14
CA PRO A 98 -16.34 -12.01 3.71
C PRO A 98 -15.19 -12.14 2.69
N LYS A 99 -15.53 -12.40 1.42
CA LYS A 99 -14.56 -12.48 0.31
C LYS A 99 -14.23 -11.12 -0.32
N GLY A 100 -14.90 -10.05 0.13
CA GLY A 100 -14.87 -8.73 -0.47
C GLY A 100 -15.69 -8.61 -1.77
N PHE A 101 -15.53 -7.48 -2.45
CA PHE A 101 -16.04 -7.23 -3.81
C PHE A 101 -15.01 -7.72 -4.83
N SER A 102 -15.44 -8.45 -5.86
CA SER A 102 -14.60 -8.79 -7.02
C SER A 102 -15.46 -8.83 -8.27
N GLY A 103 -15.19 -7.96 -9.24
CA GLY A 103 -15.98 -7.89 -10.47
C GLY A 103 -15.94 -6.52 -11.15
N TRP A 104 -16.81 -6.36 -12.14
CA TRP A 104 -17.02 -5.11 -12.85
C TRP A 104 -17.98 -4.20 -12.07
N ALA A 105 -17.57 -2.97 -11.81
CA ALA A 105 -18.40 -1.91 -11.25
C ALA A 105 -18.64 -0.83 -12.31
N HIS A 106 -19.89 -0.40 -12.46
CA HIS A 106 -20.27 0.67 -13.38
C HIS A 106 -19.85 2.02 -12.83
N LEU A 107 -19.30 2.87 -13.69
CA LEU A 107 -18.94 4.23 -13.32
C LEU A 107 -20.21 5.08 -13.25
N THR A 108 -20.30 5.89 -12.20
CA THR A 108 -21.37 6.85 -11.97
C THR A 108 -20.85 8.28 -12.17
N GLU A 109 -21.71 9.17 -12.63
CA GLU A 109 -21.36 10.58 -12.75
C GLU A 109 -21.04 11.18 -11.37
N VAL A 110 -20.13 12.15 -11.36
CA VAL A 110 -19.73 12.83 -10.12
C VAL A 110 -20.43 14.17 -10.07
N ASP A 111 -21.55 14.23 -9.34
CA ASP A 111 -22.18 15.51 -9.00
C ASP A 111 -21.33 16.23 -7.92
N PRO A 112 -20.81 17.44 -8.19
CA PRO A 112 -20.08 18.22 -7.21
C PRO A 112 -20.87 18.47 -5.91
N ASP A 113 -22.21 18.59 -5.96
CA ASP A 113 -23.08 18.80 -4.79
C ASP A 113 -23.17 17.55 -3.90
N GLU A 114 -22.91 16.36 -4.45
CA GLU A 114 -22.88 15.11 -3.69
C GLU A 114 -21.52 14.83 -3.05
N GLU A 115 -20.46 15.53 -3.48
CA GLU A 115 -19.10 15.42 -2.94
C GLU A 115 -18.97 16.19 -1.61
N VAL A 116 -19.74 15.74 -0.62
CA VAL A 116 -19.74 16.28 0.74
C VAL A 116 -18.53 15.76 1.53
N GLN A 117 -17.86 16.66 2.25
CA GLN A 117 -16.72 16.36 3.10
C GLN A 117 -16.78 17.20 4.38
N GLY A 118 -16.28 16.63 5.48
CA GLY A 118 -16.08 17.35 6.73
C GLY A 118 -17.11 17.05 7.81
N GLU A 119 -16.88 17.64 8.96
CA GLU A 119 -17.72 17.51 10.16
C GLU A 119 -18.05 18.89 10.71
N ILE A 120 -19.24 19.03 11.30
CA ILE A 120 -19.72 20.24 11.96
C ILE A 120 -19.89 19.98 13.46
N HIS A 121 -19.38 20.87 14.30
CA HIS A 121 -19.49 20.82 15.75
C HIS A 121 -20.72 21.62 16.18
N LEU A 122 -21.72 20.93 16.73
CA LEU A 122 -22.98 21.52 17.15
C LEU A 122 -23.22 21.24 18.63
N ARG A 123 -23.87 22.19 19.32
CA ARG A 123 -24.49 21.99 20.63
C ARG A 123 -25.98 22.27 20.51
N LEU A 124 -26.79 21.27 20.80
CA LEU A 124 -28.24 21.29 20.73
C LEU A 124 -28.80 21.15 22.15
N GLU A 125 -29.66 22.08 22.56
CA GLU A 125 -30.25 22.11 23.90
C GLU A 125 -31.76 22.36 23.80
N VAL A 126 -32.54 21.62 24.58
CA VAL A 126 -33.96 21.91 24.80
C VAL A 126 -34.10 22.66 26.11
N VAL A 127 -34.39 23.95 26.02
CA VAL A 127 -34.48 24.84 27.17
C VAL A 127 -35.95 25.08 27.54
N PRO A 128 -36.33 24.94 28.81
CA PRO A 128 -37.67 25.33 29.26
C PRO A 128 -37.92 26.83 29.00
N GLY A 129 -39.02 27.16 28.35
CA GLY A 129 -39.47 28.55 28.19
C GLY A 129 -40.71 28.84 29.04
N THR A 130 -41.04 30.12 29.17
CA THR A 130 -42.19 30.59 29.99
C THR A 130 -43.56 30.22 29.41
N ARG A 131 -43.64 29.90 28.10
CA ARG A 131 -44.87 29.50 27.40
C ARG A 131 -44.74 28.20 26.59
N ALA A 132 -43.56 27.94 26.05
CA ALA A 132 -43.22 26.71 25.32
C ALA A 132 -41.72 26.42 25.48
N CYS A 133 -41.31 25.16 25.32
CA CYS A 133 -39.89 24.83 25.26
C CYS A 133 -39.23 25.51 24.05
N ARG A 134 -37.94 25.83 24.16
CA ARG A 134 -37.13 26.38 23.07
C ARG A 134 -36.05 25.39 22.68
N LEU A 135 -35.82 25.22 21.39
CA LEU A 135 -34.67 24.53 20.84
C LEU A 135 -33.57 25.55 20.59
N ARG A 136 -32.45 25.39 21.28
CA ARG A 136 -31.24 26.18 21.07
C ARG A 136 -30.24 25.36 20.26
N CYS A 137 -29.84 25.88 19.11
CA CYS A 137 -28.84 25.30 18.24
C CYS A 137 -27.62 26.24 18.20
N SER A 138 -26.52 25.83 18.81
CA SER A 138 -25.25 26.53 18.72
C SER A 138 -24.36 25.90 17.65
N VAL A 139 -24.04 26.67 16.63
CA VAL A 139 -23.13 26.32 15.55
C VAL A 139 -21.74 26.81 15.90
N LEU A 140 -20.87 25.90 16.36
CA LEU A 140 -19.59 26.26 16.95
C LEU A 140 -18.51 26.41 15.87
N GLU A 141 -18.22 25.32 15.16
CA GLU A 141 -17.15 25.25 14.17
C GLU A 141 -17.37 24.09 13.20
N ALA A 142 -16.61 24.07 12.10
CA ALA A 142 -16.53 22.90 11.22
C ALA A 142 -15.07 22.61 10.86
N ARG A 143 -14.80 21.39 10.39
CA ARG A 143 -13.47 20.98 9.94
C ARG A 143 -13.51 20.14 8.68
N ASP A 144 -12.44 20.28 7.90
CA ASP A 144 -12.18 19.53 6.66
C ASP A 144 -13.32 19.63 5.63
N LEU A 145 -13.94 20.81 5.50
CA LEU A 145 -15.01 21.06 4.52
C LEU A 145 -14.53 20.84 3.08
N ALA A 146 -15.43 20.48 2.17
CA ALA A 146 -15.08 20.28 0.76
C ALA A 146 -14.56 21.59 0.12
N PRO A 147 -13.40 21.57 -0.59
CA PRO A 147 -12.90 22.75 -1.29
C PRO A 147 -13.73 23.02 -2.55
N LYS A 148 -14.48 24.12 -2.56
CA LYS A 148 -15.36 24.49 -3.68
C LYS A 148 -14.77 25.63 -4.52
N ASP A 149 -13.99 26.50 -3.89
CA ASP A 149 -13.25 27.54 -4.59
C ASP A 149 -12.11 27.00 -5.45
N ARG A 150 -11.82 27.70 -6.56
CA ARG A 150 -10.62 27.49 -7.38
C ARG A 150 -9.30 27.55 -6.60
N ASN A 151 -9.28 28.29 -5.49
CA ASN A 151 -8.13 28.49 -4.63
C ASN A 151 -7.86 27.32 -3.64
N GLY A 152 -8.73 26.30 -3.62
CA GLY A 152 -8.64 25.16 -2.71
C GLY A 152 -9.18 25.43 -1.29
N ALA A 153 -10.02 26.45 -1.12
CA ALA A 153 -10.74 26.79 0.11
C ALA A 153 -12.25 26.84 -0.14
N SER A 154 -12.96 27.42 0.83
CA SER A 154 -14.39 27.71 0.80
C SER A 154 -14.62 28.99 1.63
N ASP A 155 -15.70 29.70 1.37
CA ASP A 155 -16.30 30.79 2.14
C ASP A 155 -17.57 30.31 2.90
N PRO A 156 -17.45 29.39 3.88
CA PRO A 156 -18.61 28.70 4.43
C PRO A 156 -19.51 29.54 5.35
N PHE A 157 -20.81 29.28 5.26
CA PHE A 157 -21.85 29.68 6.21
C PHE A 157 -22.82 28.52 6.48
N VAL A 158 -23.58 28.60 7.57
CA VAL A 158 -24.50 27.55 8.00
C VAL A 158 -25.92 28.08 8.05
N ARG A 159 -26.86 27.34 7.47
CA ARG A 159 -28.30 27.58 7.48
C ARG A 159 -28.99 26.58 8.41
N VAL A 160 -29.68 27.08 9.42
CA VAL A 160 -30.44 26.29 10.39
C VAL A 160 -31.94 26.45 10.09
N ARG A 161 -32.62 25.33 9.82
CA ARG A 161 -34.03 25.28 9.43
C ARG A 161 -34.83 24.43 10.40
N TYR A 162 -35.94 24.97 10.89
CA TYR A 162 -36.91 24.25 11.72
C TYR A 162 -38.30 24.91 11.61
N ASN A 163 -39.36 24.12 11.37
CA ASN A 163 -40.75 24.58 11.30
C ASN A 163 -40.96 25.76 10.34
N GLY A 164 -40.42 25.65 9.12
CA GLY A 164 -40.45 26.70 8.09
C GLY A 164 -39.60 27.94 8.39
N ARG A 165 -39.06 28.10 9.61
CA ARG A 165 -38.16 29.20 9.98
C ARG A 165 -36.73 28.86 9.58
N THR A 166 -36.01 29.84 9.04
CA THR A 166 -34.62 29.71 8.59
C THR A 166 -33.78 30.82 9.20
N GLN A 167 -32.63 30.47 9.78
CA GLN A 167 -31.62 31.40 10.29
C GLN A 167 -30.25 31.03 9.72
N GLU A 168 -29.35 31.99 9.54
CA GLU A 168 -28.04 31.77 8.91
C GLU A 168 -26.92 32.40 9.76
N THR A 169 -25.74 31.77 9.73
CA THR A 169 -24.53 32.32 10.36
C THR A 169 -23.89 33.41 9.50
N SER A 170 -22.91 34.10 10.08
CA SER A 170 -21.95 34.87 9.30
C SER A 170 -21.12 33.99 8.34
N ILE A 171 -20.60 34.62 7.28
CA ILE A 171 -19.74 33.97 6.27
C ILE A 171 -18.28 34.03 6.72
N VAL A 172 -17.59 32.89 6.78
CA VAL A 172 -16.16 32.81 7.11
C VAL A 172 -15.37 32.60 5.82
N LYS A 173 -14.69 33.63 5.33
CA LYS A 173 -13.99 33.53 4.03
C LYS A 173 -12.74 32.64 4.07
N LYS A 174 -12.43 31.94 2.98
CA LYS A 174 -11.19 31.23 2.65
C LYS A 174 -10.76 30.19 3.70
N SER A 175 -11.71 29.53 4.34
CA SER A 175 -11.47 28.55 5.39
C SER A 175 -12.26 27.27 5.17
N ARG A 176 -11.56 26.13 5.27
CA ARG A 176 -12.17 24.80 5.37
C ARG A 176 -12.35 24.36 6.84
N TYR A 177 -11.98 25.25 7.76
CA TYR A 177 -11.99 25.06 9.21
C TYR A 177 -12.63 26.28 9.92
N PRO A 178 -13.86 26.68 9.54
CA PRO A 178 -14.50 27.88 10.05
C PRO A 178 -14.90 27.76 11.52
N ARG A 179 -14.95 28.90 12.20
CA ARG A 179 -15.46 29.04 13.57
C ARG A 179 -16.49 30.17 13.57
N TRP A 180 -17.74 29.83 13.89
CA TRP A 180 -18.84 30.79 13.95
C TRP A 180 -19.15 31.16 15.40
N ASN A 181 -19.32 30.16 16.27
CA ASN A 181 -19.78 30.34 17.65
C ASN A 181 -21.08 31.15 17.74
N GLU A 182 -22.04 30.83 16.87
CA GLU A 182 -23.32 31.52 16.77
C GLU A 182 -24.45 30.61 17.26
N THR A 183 -25.43 31.18 17.97
CA THR A 183 -26.52 30.43 18.60
C THR A 183 -27.87 30.92 18.10
N PHE A 184 -28.71 29.97 17.68
CA PHE A 184 -30.05 30.21 17.17
C PHE A 184 -31.08 29.57 18.09
N GLU A 185 -32.21 30.26 18.30
CA GLU A 185 -33.32 29.75 19.12
C GLU A 185 -34.59 29.60 18.28
N PHE A 186 -35.30 28.50 18.50
CA PHE A 186 -36.57 28.18 17.87
C PHE A 186 -37.60 27.77 18.93
N GLU A 187 -38.86 28.18 18.77
CA GLU A 187 -39.95 27.75 19.64
C GLU A 187 -40.38 26.32 19.26
N LEU A 188 -40.47 25.42 20.24
CA LEU A 188 -40.89 24.04 20.04
C LEU A 188 -42.42 23.94 20.17
N GLU A 189 -43.10 23.61 19.08
CA GLU A 189 -44.54 23.33 19.09
C GLU A 189 -44.83 21.92 19.62
N GLU A 190 -45.93 21.76 20.36
CA GLU A 190 -46.41 20.44 20.80
C GLU A 190 -46.93 19.63 19.59
N GLY A 191 -46.46 18.38 19.45
CA GLY A 191 -46.91 17.46 18.40
C GLY A 191 -46.19 17.56 17.05
N ALA A 192 -45.30 18.53 16.84
CA ALA A 192 -44.51 18.62 15.60
C ALA A 192 -43.53 17.44 15.49
N ALA A 193 -43.63 16.68 14.39
CA ALA A 193 -42.70 15.61 14.02
C ALA A 193 -41.52 16.12 13.16
N GLU A 194 -41.38 17.43 13.01
CA GLU A 194 -40.39 18.03 12.13
C GLU A 194 -38.95 17.89 12.65
N ALA A 195 -38.03 17.71 11.72
CA ALA A 195 -36.61 17.58 12.01
C ALA A 195 -35.91 18.95 11.98
N LEU A 196 -34.94 19.15 12.87
CA LEU A 196 -34.00 20.27 12.76
C LEU A 196 -33.02 19.94 11.64
N CYS A 197 -32.92 20.81 10.64
CA CYS A 197 -31.97 20.66 9.54
C CYS A 197 -30.90 21.74 9.62
N VAL A 198 -29.64 21.34 9.64
CA VAL A 198 -28.47 22.23 9.65
C VAL A 198 -27.67 21.97 8.38
N GLU A 199 -27.51 23.00 7.55
CA GLU A 199 -26.90 22.89 6.22
C GLU A 199 -25.69 23.82 6.13
N ALA A 200 -24.55 23.28 5.72
CA ALA A 200 -23.37 24.06 5.39
C ALA A 200 -23.38 24.39 3.89
N TRP A 201 -23.03 25.63 3.57
CA TRP A 201 -23.03 26.18 2.22
C TRP A 201 -21.76 26.98 1.99
N ASP A 202 -21.27 26.97 0.75
CA ASP A 202 -20.19 27.83 0.30
C ASP A 202 -20.77 29.10 -0.32
N TRP A 203 -20.40 30.27 0.20
CA TRP A 203 -20.91 31.52 -0.34
C TRP A 203 -20.14 31.93 -1.60
N ASP A 204 -20.87 32.16 -2.68
CA ASP A 204 -20.33 32.61 -3.95
C ASP A 204 -20.85 34.00 -4.33
N LEU A 205 -19.96 34.89 -4.76
CA LEU A 205 -20.35 36.25 -5.15
C LEU A 205 -21.09 36.31 -6.49
N VAL A 206 -20.73 35.43 -7.44
CA VAL A 206 -21.16 35.51 -8.86
C VAL A 206 -21.99 34.30 -9.28
N SER A 207 -21.78 33.15 -8.67
CA SER A 207 -22.50 31.89 -8.90
C SER A 207 -23.56 31.63 -7.83
N ARG A 208 -24.30 30.54 -7.99
CA ARG A 208 -25.12 29.99 -6.90
C ARG A 208 -24.17 29.43 -5.84
N ASN A 209 -24.55 29.58 -4.57
CA ASN A 209 -23.83 28.98 -3.45
C ASN A 209 -23.76 27.46 -3.60
N ASP A 210 -22.56 26.89 -3.40
CA ASP A 210 -22.35 25.46 -3.50
C ASP A 210 -22.75 24.77 -2.19
N PHE A 211 -23.40 23.61 -2.30
CA PHE A 211 -23.76 22.82 -1.12
C PHE A 211 -22.52 22.13 -0.54
N LEU A 212 -22.30 22.28 0.78
CA LEU A 212 -21.20 21.63 1.51
C LEU A 212 -21.66 20.43 2.33
N GLY A 213 -22.97 20.24 2.51
CA GLY A 213 -23.56 19.10 3.21
C GLY A 213 -24.56 19.50 4.30
N LYS A 214 -25.30 18.52 4.83
CA LYS A 214 -26.27 18.75 5.91
C LYS A 214 -26.25 17.67 6.99
N VAL A 215 -26.79 18.03 8.14
CA VAL A 215 -27.15 17.09 9.23
C VAL A 215 -28.59 17.33 9.64
N VAL A 216 -29.30 16.26 9.97
CA VAL A 216 -30.74 16.28 10.28
C VAL A 216 -30.96 15.60 11.61
N PHE A 217 -31.62 16.29 12.54
CA PHE A 217 -31.89 15.79 13.88
C PHE A 217 -33.38 15.58 14.13
N ASN A 218 -33.72 14.44 14.71
CA ASN A 218 -35.07 14.19 15.19
C ASN A 218 -35.28 14.91 16.53
N VAL A 219 -36.17 15.90 16.52
CA VAL A 219 -36.43 16.76 17.70
C VAL A 219 -37.04 15.99 18.87
N GLN A 220 -37.75 14.89 18.65
CA GLN A 220 -38.27 14.04 19.73
C GLN A 220 -37.14 13.34 20.49
N ARG A 221 -36.10 12.88 19.77
CA ARG A 221 -34.90 12.30 20.41
C ARG A 221 -34.14 13.36 21.22
N LEU A 222 -34.02 14.58 20.68
CA LEU A 222 -33.39 15.70 21.40
C LEU A 222 -34.16 16.10 22.66
N ARG A 223 -35.50 16.10 22.64
CA ARG A 223 -36.32 16.33 23.85
C ARG A 223 -36.06 15.30 24.94
N ALA A 224 -35.90 14.03 24.57
CA ALA A 224 -35.59 12.96 25.52
C ALA A 224 -34.17 13.09 26.09
N ALA A 225 -33.20 13.46 25.26
CA ALA A 225 -31.80 13.64 25.67
C ALA A 225 -31.54 14.96 26.44
N GLN A 226 -32.43 15.95 26.32
CA GLN A 226 -32.31 17.34 26.81
C GLN A 226 -31.16 18.15 26.19
N GLN A 227 -29.99 17.54 26.01
CA GLN A 227 -28.81 18.15 25.41
C GLN A 227 -28.02 17.13 24.60
N GLU A 228 -27.47 17.58 23.47
CA GLU A 228 -26.57 16.81 22.62
C GLU A 228 -25.47 17.74 22.09
N GLU A 229 -24.20 17.39 22.31
CA GLU A 229 -23.04 18.14 21.80
C GLU A 229 -22.05 17.18 21.19
N GLY A 230 -21.52 17.53 20.02
CA GLY A 230 -20.52 16.70 19.37
C GLY A 230 -20.23 17.09 17.92
N TRP A 231 -19.31 16.35 17.33
CA TRP A 231 -18.97 16.45 15.91
C TRP A 231 -19.92 15.57 15.10
N PHE A 232 -20.62 16.17 14.14
CA PHE A 232 -21.55 15.50 13.25
C PHE A 232 -21.02 15.52 11.83
N ARG A 233 -20.97 14.35 11.17
CA ARG A 233 -20.52 14.24 9.78
C ARG A 233 -21.56 14.81 8.84
N LEU A 234 -21.14 15.70 7.93
CA LEU A 234 -22.00 16.25 6.90
C LEU A 234 -22.40 15.15 5.89
N GLN A 235 -23.66 15.18 5.45
CA GLN A 235 -24.22 14.22 4.49
C GLN A 235 -24.69 14.92 3.21
N PRO A 236 -24.65 14.24 2.05
CA PRO A 236 -25.23 14.74 0.80
C PRO A 236 -26.75 14.84 0.86
N ASP A 237 -27.34 15.59 -0.07
CA ASP A 237 -28.79 15.69 -0.18
C ASP A 237 -29.36 14.54 -1.03
N GLN A 238 -29.88 13.50 -0.37
CA GLN A 238 -30.47 12.32 -1.03
C GLN A 238 -31.78 12.62 -1.79
N SER A 239 -32.28 13.85 -1.79
CA SER A 239 -33.55 14.22 -2.44
C SER A 239 -33.45 14.45 -3.97
N LYS A 240 -32.24 14.55 -4.53
CA LYS A 240 -32.04 14.59 -5.98
C LYS A 240 -31.91 13.15 -6.50
N SER A 241 -32.89 12.67 -7.27
CA SER A 241 -32.80 11.37 -7.94
C SER A 241 -31.58 11.34 -8.87
N GLN A 242 -30.74 10.30 -8.75
CA GLN A 242 -29.68 10.02 -9.72
C GLN A 242 -30.28 10.03 -11.13
N ARG A 243 -29.88 11.00 -11.95
CA ARG A 243 -30.16 10.94 -13.39
C ARG A 243 -29.17 9.92 -13.94
N GLU A 244 -29.67 8.77 -14.39
CA GLU A 244 -28.88 7.85 -15.19
C GLU A 244 -28.68 8.48 -16.58
N GLU A 245 -27.74 9.41 -16.71
CA GLU A 245 -27.31 9.92 -18.01
C GLU A 245 -25.89 9.43 -18.32
N GLY A 246 -25.80 8.55 -19.33
CA GLY A 246 -24.56 8.16 -19.98
C GLY A 246 -23.93 6.86 -19.46
N ASN A 247 -23.55 5.98 -20.39
CA ASN A 247 -22.67 4.85 -20.10
C ASN A 247 -21.22 5.35 -19.97
N LEU A 248 -20.77 5.62 -18.74
CA LEU A 248 -19.41 6.09 -18.45
C LEU A 248 -18.35 4.98 -18.48
N GLY A 249 -18.74 3.76 -18.88
CA GLY A 249 -17.88 2.58 -18.87
C GLY A 249 -17.91 1.84 -17.54
N SER A 250 -16.92 0.98 -17.33
CA SER A 250 -16.84 0.15 -16.12
C SER A 250 -15.40 -0.08 -15.69
N LEU A 251 -15.23 -0.29 -14.38
CA LEU A 251 -13.96 -0.54 -13.73
C LEU A 251 -13.97 -1.96 -13.12
N GLN A 252 -12.96 -2.78 -13.44
CA GLN A 252 -12.78 -4.07 -12.81
C GLN A 252 -11.97 -3.90 -11.52
N LEU A 253 -12.60 -4.24 -10.39
CA LEU A 253 -12.05 -4.07 -9.06
C LEU A 253 -12.07 -5.38 -8.28
N GLU A 254 -11.10 -5.52 -7.40
CA GLU A 254 -11.09 -6.51 -6.33
C GLU A 254 -10.74 -5.80 -5.01
N VAL A 255 -11.68 -5.77 -4.07
CA VAL A 255 -11.60 -4.99 -2.83
C VAL A 255 -11.99 -5.87 -1.66
N ARG A 256 -11.10 -6.09 -0.69
CA ARG A 256 -11.36 -6.92 0.49
C ARG A 256 -11.06 -6.17 1.77
N LEU A 257 -12.07 -6.06 2.63
CA LEU A 257 -11.91 -5.56 3.99
C LEU A 257 -11.63 -6.71 4.95
N ARG A 258 -10.59 -6.58 5.76
CA ARG A 258 -10.25 -7.51 6.84
C ARG A 258 -10.09 -6.74 8.14
N ASP A 259 -10.94 -7.05 9.11
CA ASP A 259 -10.82 -6.53 10.47
C ASP A 259 -10.06 -7.53 11.34
N GLU A 260 -8.97 -7.08 11.94
CA GLU A 260 -8.09 -7.87 12.78
C GLU A 260 -8.12 -7.39 14.22
N MET A 261 -8.34 -8.35 15.12
CA MET A 261 -8.08 -8.17 16.54
C MET A 261 -6.73 -8.79 16.84
N VAL A 262 -5.73 -7.98 17.17
CA VAL A 262 -4.41 -8.47 17.56
C VAL A 262 -4.32 -8.50 19.08
N LEU A 263 -4.17 -9.71 19.64
CA LEU A 263 -3.94 -9.95 21.06
C LEU A 263 -2.53 -9.52 21.49
N PRO A 264 -2.25 -9.37 22.79
CA PRO A 264 -0.89 -9.13 23.25
C PRO A 264 0.06 -10.27 22.85
N SER A 265 1.32 -9.94 22.55
CA SER A 265 2.36 -10.89 22.11
C SER A 265 2.44 -12.18 22.94
N GLY A 266 2.26 -12.09 24.26
CA GLY A 266 2.30 -13.25 25.17
C GLY A 266 1.28 -14.35 24.82
N CYS A 267 0.14 -13.99 24.25
CA CYS A 267 -0.89 -14.96 23.83
C CYS A 267 -0.43 -15.81 22.63
N TYR A 268 0.34 -15.22 21.70
CA TYR A 268 0.78 -15.91 20.49
C TYR A 268 2.06 -16.73 20.68
N GLN A 269 2.79 -16.54 21.79
CA GLN A 269 4.07 -17.22 22.04
C GLN A 269 4.00 -18.75 21.90
N PRO A 270 2.99 -19.48 22.42
CA PRO A 270 2.91 -20.93 22.24
C PRO A 270 2.84 -21.35 20.77
N LEU A 271 2.06 -20.64 19.95
CA LEU A 271 1.94 -20.92 18.51
C LEU A 271 3.27 -20.68 17.79
N VAL A 272 3.90 -19.54 18.06
CA VAL A 272 5.17 -19.17 17.43
C VAL A 272 6.28 -20.15 17.82
N GLN A 273 6.35 -20.55 19.10
CA GLN A 273 7.34 -21.50 19.58
C GLN A 273 7.18 -22.88 18.94
N LEU A 274 5.95 -23.37 18.79
CA LEU A 274 5.67 -24.65 18.15
C LEU A 274 6.15 -24.67 16.69
N LEU A 275 5.81 -23.63 15.92
CA LEU A 275 6.25 -23.47 14.53
C LEU A 275 7.77 -23.31 14.42
N CYS A 276 8.40 -22.56 15.33
CA CYS A 276 9.85 -22.39 15.37
C CYS A 276 10.57 -23.70 15.73
N ARG A 277 10.02 -24.51 16.64
CA ARG A 277 10.58 -25.81 17.02
C ARG A 277 10.62 -26.73 15.82
N GLU A 278 9.56 -26.78 15.03
CA GLU A 278 9.53 -27.59 13.81
C GLU A 278 10.59 -27.14 12.79
N VAL A 279 10.65 -25.84 12.49
CA VAL A 279 11.62 -25.32 11.52
C VAL A 279 13.06 -25.63 11.94
N LYS A 280 13.36 -25.57 13.24
CA LYS A 280 14.68 -25.95 13.79
C LYS A 280 14.98 -27.45 13.69
N LEU A 281 13.97 -28.31 13.83
CA LEU A 281 14.12 -29.77 13.73
C LEU A 281 14.13 -30.25 12.26
N GLY A 282 13.57 -29.46 11.34
CA GLY A 282 13.49 -29.79 9.92
C GLY A 282 12.65 -31.03 9.64
N THR A 283 13.10 -31.86 8.70
CA THR A 283 12.42 -33.10 8.28
C THR A 283 12.40 -34.20 9.36
N GLN A 284 13.13 -34.01 10.46
CA GLN A 284 13.13 -34.91 11.63
C GLN A 284 11.99 -34.61 12.62
N SER A 285 11.15 -33.61 12.35
CA SER A 285 10.02 -33.26 13.20
C SER A 285 8.90 -34.32 13.09
N PRO A 286 8.47 -34.94 14.21
CA PRO A 286 7.43 -35.97 14.19
C PRO A 286 6.04 -35.46 13.77
N GLY A 287 5.79 -34.14 13.86
CA GLY A 287 4.47 -33.56 13.59
C GLY A 287 4.24 -32.99 12.18
N GLN A 288 5.32 -32.70 11.43
CA GLN A 288 5.27 -32.13 10.06
C GLN A 288 4.20 -31.02 9.87
N LEU A 289 4.05 -30.07 10.81
CA LEU A 289 2.98 -29.06 10.78
C LEU A 289 3.11 -28.13 9.57
N ILE A 290 4.31 -27.79 9.12
CA ILE A 290 4.54 -26.99 7.90
C ILE A 290 4.03 -27.73 6.66
N LEU A 291 4.22 -29.06 6.60
CA LEU A 291 3.69 -29.89 5.52
C LEU A 291 2.17 -29.95 5.57
N LEU A 292 1.60 -30.13 6.77
CA LEU A 292 0.15 -30.13 6.99
C LEU A 292 -0.46 -28.77 6.61
N ILE A 293 0.20 -27.66 6.94
CA ILE A 293 -0.20 -26.32 6.52
C ILE A 293 -0.17 -26.23 5.00
N GLU A 294 0.88 -26.70 4.32
CA GLU A 294 0.93 -26.69 2.86
C GLU A 294 -0.23 -27.49 2.22
N GLU A 295 -0.51 -28.69 2.73
CA GLU A 295 -1.57 -29.57 2.20
C GLU A 295 -2.98 -29.04 2.46
N THR A 296 -3.20 -28.39 3.60
CA THR A 296 -4.51 -27.83 3.97
C THR A 296 -4.76 -26.44 3.41
N THR A 297 -3.71 -25.75 2.92
CA THR A 297 -3.83 -24.41 2.35
C THR A 297 -4.35 -24.45 0.92
N SER A 298 -5.48 -23.76 0.69
CA SER A 298 -6.07 -23.58 -0.64
C SER A 298 -5.13 -22.83 -1.60
N THR A 299 -5.35 -22.98 -2.91
CA THR A 299 -4.57 -22.28 -3.95
C THR A 299 -4.69 -20.76 -3.84
N GLU A 300 -5.87 -20.24 -3.47
CA GLU A 300 -6.14 -18.80 -3.33
C GLU A 300 -5.41 -18.19 -2.13
N CYS A 301 -5.28 -18.91 -1.01
CA CYS A 301 -4.64 -18.40 0.21
C CYS A 301 -3.11 -18.61 0.23
N ARG A 302 -2.56 -19.42 -0.69
CA ARG A 302 -1.17 -19.87 -0.63
C ARG A 302 -0.14 -18.74 -0.64
N GLN A 303 -0.37 -17.68 -1.42
CA GLN A 303 0.51 -16.51 -1.47
C GLN A 303 0.52 -15.75 -0.14
N ASP A 304 -0.65 -15.54 0.46
CA ASP A 304 -0.83 -14.85 1.74
C ASP A 304 -0.13 -15.65 2.86
N VAL A 305 -0.39 -16.95 2.94
CA VAL A 305 0.21 -17.85 3.95
C VAL A 305 1.74 -17.92 3.80
N ALA A 306 2.25 -18.07 2.58
CA ALA A 306 3.68 -18.06 2.31
C ALA A 306 4.36 -16.78 2.81
N THR A 307 3.75 -15.63 2.50
CA THR A 307 4.28 -14.31 2.88
C THR A 307 4.23 -14.12 4.40
N THR A 308 3.13 -14.54 5.04
CA THR A 308 2.94 -14.41 6.49
C THR A 308 3.93 -15.29 7.27
N LEU A 309 4.07 -16.57 6.88
CA LEU A 309 5.03 -17.49 7.49
C LEU A 309 6.47 -16.99 7.31
N LEU A 310 6.84 -16.55 6.11
CA LEU A 310 8.15 -15.99 5.85
C LEU A 310 8.43 -14.79 6.76
N LYS A 311 7.50 -13.84 6.86
CA LYS A 311 7.66 -12.65 7.72
C LYS A 311 7.78 -13.03 9.20
N LEU A 312 7.00 -14.00 9.67
CA LEU A 312 7.13 -14.55 11.02
C LEU A 312 8.56 -15.08 11.25
N PHE A 313 9.06 -15.96 10.37
CA PHE A 313 10.38 -16.57 10.53
C PHE A 313 11.54 -15.59 10.28
N LEU A 314 11.35 -14.56 9.45
CA LEU A 314 12.29 -13.44 9.36
C LEU A 314 12.41 -12.73 10.71
N GLY A 315 11.29 -12.48 11.38
CA GLY A 315 11.24 -11.86 12.70
C GLY A 315 11.90 -12.70 13.81
N GLN A 316 11.90 -14.02 13.65
CA GLN A 316 12.53 -14.98 14.56
C GLN A 316 13.98 -15.34 14.17
N GLY A 317 14.50 -14.81 13.06
CA GLY A 317 15.82 -15.14 12.55
C GLY A 317 15.97 -16.55 11.94
N LEU A 318 14.85 -17.22 11.63
CA LEU A 318 14.79 -18.61 11.13
C LEU A 318 14.40 -18.71 9.64
N ALA A 319 14.38 -17.59 8.90
CA ALA A 319 13.92 -17.58 7.51
C ALA A 319 14.72 -18.52 6.58
N LYS A 320 16.04 -18.65 6.81
CA LYS A 320 16.91 -19.57 6.06
C LYS A 320 16.51 -21.02 6.29
N ASP A 321 16.36 -21.40 7.56
CA ASP A 321 15.99 -22.77 7.97
C ASP A 321 14.59 -23.13 7.46
N PHE A 322 13.65 -22.17 7.51
CA PHE A 322 12.30 -22.34 6.97
C PHE A 322 12.32 -22.61 5.46
N LEU A 323 13.06 -21.82 4.68
CA LEU A 323 13.17 -22.02 3.24
C LEU A 323 13.84 -23.37 2.91
N ASP A 324 14.86 -23.78 3.67
CA ASP A 324 15.49 -25.10 3.49
C ASP A 324 14.53 -26.26 3.75
N LEU A 325 13.71 -26.16 4.80
CA LEU A 325 12.67 -27.14 5.08
C LEU A 325 11.72 -27.25 3.89
N LEU A 326 11.24 -26.12 3.36
CA LEU A 326 10.35 -26.13 2.19
C LEU A 326 11.03 -26.70 0.93
N PHE A 327 12.31 -26.41 0.70
CA PHE A 327 13.05 -27.02 -0.42
C PHE A 327 13.16 -28.54 -0.27
N GLN A 328 13.43 -29.04 0.94
CA GLN A 328 13.47 -30.48 1.20
C GLN A 328 12.12 -31.14 0.94
N LEU A 329 11.02 -30.53 1.40
CA LEU A 329 9.67 -31.05 1.20
C LEU A 329 9.29 -31.09 -0.29
N GLU A 330 9.59 -30.04 -1.05
CA GLU A 330 9.30 -30.00 -2.50
C GLU A 330 10.18 -30.96 -3.30
N LEU A 331 11.48 -31.06 -2.97
CA LEU A 331 12.40 -32.02 -3.60
C LEU A 331 12.02 -33.47 -3.29
N GLY A 332 11.51 -33.75 -2.08
CA GLY A 332 11.02 -35.07 -1.69
C GLY A 332 9.84 -35.54 -2.55
N ARG A 333 8.95 -34.61 -2.94
CA ARG A 333 7.77 -34.86 -3.78
C ARG A 333 8.05 -34.87 -5.28
N THR A 334 9.18 -34.30 -5.72
CA THR A 334 9.51 -34.16 -7.14
C THR A 334 10.29 -35.39 -7.64
N SER A 335 9.76 -36.06 -8.65
CA SER A 335 10.40 -37.21 -9.33
C SER A 335 11.20 -36.80 -10.57
N GLU A 336 10.75 -35.77 -11.30
CA GLU A 336 11.37 -35.33 -12.55
C GLU A 336 12.01 -33.93 -12.42
N ALA A 337 13.23 -33.76 -12.92
CA ALA A 337 13.92 -32.46 -12.89
C ALA A 337 13.16 -31.35 -13.65
N ASN A 338 12.37 -31.70 -14.66
CA ASN A 338 11.61 -30.75 -15.48
C ASN A 338 10.37 -30.15 -14.78
N THR A 339 9.95 -30.68 -13.62
CA THR A 339 8.79 -30.15 -12.86
C THR A 339 9.21 -29.39 -11.61
N LEU A 340 10.50 -29.43 -11.28
CA LEU A 340 11.10 -28.83 -10.09
C LEU A 340 10.83 -27.32 -10.01
N PHE A 341 10.21 -26.88 -8.91
CA PHE A 341 9.83 -25.48 -8.68
C PHE A 341 9.09 -24.84 -9.86
N ARG A 342 8.25 -25.60 -10.59
CA ARG A 342 7.31 -25.04 -11.59
C ARG A 342 5.89 -24.93 -11.08
N SER A 343 5.57 -25.66 -10.01
CA SER A 343 4.24 -25.66 -9.39
C SER A 343 4.00 -24.39 -8.56
N ASN A 344 2.72 -24.10 -8.28
CA ASN A 344 2.32 -23.08 -7.31
C ASN A 344 2.37 -23.68 -5.89
N SER A 345 3.58 -23.91 -5.37
CA SER A 345 3.86 -24.51 -4.05
C SER A 345 4.10 -23.47 -2.96
N LEU A 346 4.06 -23.89 -1.69
CA LEU A 346 4.42 -23.01 -0.57
C LEU A 346 5.89 -22.58 -0.66
N ALA A 347 6.79 -23.47 -1.10
CA ALA A 347 8.21 -23.13 -1.30
C ALA A 347 8.40 -22.07 -2.39
N SER A 348 7.72 -22.25 -3.54
CA SER A 348 7.86 -21.32 -4.67
C SER A 348 7.40 -19.90 -4.30
N LYS A 349 6.28 -19.79 -3.56
CA LYS A 349 5.73 -18.52 -3.09
C LYS A 349 6.51 -17.89 -1.95
N SER A 350 7.04 -18.70 -1.04
CA SER A 350 7.88 -18.21 0.06
C SER A 350 9.20 -17.67 -0.47
N MET A 351 9.82 -18.33 -1.44
CA MET A 351 11.05 -17.85 -2.08
C MET A 351 10.82 -16.57 -2.90
N GLU A 352 9.70 -16.46 -3.62
CA GLU A 352 9.33 -15.21 -4.32
C GLU A 352 9.18 -14.04 -3.34
N SER A 353 8.47 -14.27 -2.23
CA SER A 353 8.29 -13.27 -1.18
C SER A 353 9.62 -12.90 -0.50
N PHE A 354 10.51 -13.88 -0.27
CA PHE A 354 11.83 -13.66 0.30
C PHE A 354 12.73 -12.80 -0.58
N LEU A 355 12.74 -13.04 -1.90
CA LEU A 355 13.48 -12.21 -2.83
C LEU A 355 12.93 -10.77 -2.89
N LYS A 356 11.61 -10.59 -2.76
CA LYS A 356 11.00 -9.25 -2.65
C LYS A 356 11.38 -8.54 -1.34
N VAL A 357 11.47 -9.24 -0.22
CA VAL A 357 11.85 -8.60 1.06
C VAL A 357 13.36 -8.33 1.13
N ALA A 358 14.19 -9.33 0.83
CA ALA A 358 15.64 -9.24 1.00
C ALA A 358 16.38 -8.69 -0.23
N GLY A 359 15.86 -8.91 -1.43
CA GLY A 359 16.56 -8.67 -2.70
C GLY A 359 16.20 -7.38 -3.43
N MET A 360 15.19 -6.62 -3.02
CA MET A 360 14.69 -5.48 -3.82
C MET A 360 15.71 -4.37 -4.02
N ARG A 361 16.52 -4.02 -2.99
CA ARG A 361 17.59 -3.02 -3.15
C ARG A 361 18.65 -3.48 -4.15
N TYR A 362 18.99 -4.77 -4.11
CA TYR A 362 19.91 -5.37 -5.07
C TYR A 362 19.33 -5.33 -6.50
N LEU A 363 18.05 -5.67 -6.65
CA LEU A 363 17.33 -5.60 -7.92
C LEU A 363 17.36 -4.19 -8.50
N HIS A 364 17.11 -3.16 -7.69
CA HIS A 364 17.18 -1.75 -8.10
C HIS A 364 18.57 -1.37 -8.59
N GLY A 365 19.63 -1.75 -7.86
CA GLY A 365 21.01 -1.47 -8.25
C GLY A 365 21.42 -2.16 -9.56
N VAL A 366 20.90 -3.36 -9.83
CA VAL A 366 21.22 -4.12 -11.05
C VAL A 366 20.37 -3.68 -12.24
N LEU A 367 19.05 -3.57 -12.08
CA LEU A 367 18.10 -3.34 -13.17
C LEU A 367 17.85 -1.86 -13.47
N GLY A 368 17.86 -0.99 -12.45
CA GLY A 368 17.49 0.42 -12.57
C GLY A 368 18.14 1.11 -13.77
N PRO A 369 19.49 1.08 -13.90
CA PRO A 369 20.18 1.74 -15.01
C PRO A 369 19.83 1.20 -16.41
N ILE A 370 19.45 -0.08 -16.53
CA ILE A 370 19.05 -0.68 -17.81
C ILE A 370 17.62 -0.25 -18.14
N ILE A 371 16.72 -0.31 -17.17
CA ILE A 371 15.33 0.10 -17.35
C ILE A 371 15.26 1.59 -17.68
N ASP A 372 16.00 2.45 -16.97
CA ASP A 372 16.04 3.88 -17.25
C ASP A 372 16.45 4.16 -18.70
N ARG A 373 17.49 3.47 -19.18
CA ARG A 373 17.93 3.55 -20.57
C ARG A 373 16.85 3.15 -21.57
N VAL A 374 16.13 2.05 -21.33
CA VAL A 374 15.05 1.59 -22.22
C VAL A 374 13.93 2.64 -22.27
N PHE A 375 13.57 3.26 -21.14
CA PHE A 375 12.56 4.31 -21.07
C PHE A 375 13.01 5.64 -21.72
N GLU A 376 14.30 5.94 -21.71
CA GLU A 376 14.88 7.14 -22.33
C GLU A 376 15.00 6.98 -23.85
N GLU A 377 15.46 5.83 -24.33
CA GLU A 377 15.73 5.60 -25.76
C GLU A 377 14.44 5.47 -26.59
N LYS A 378 13.38 4.87 -26.04
CA LYS A 378 12.07 4.66 -26.69
C LYS A 378 12.14 4.10 -28.13
N LYS A 379 13.17 3.31 -28.44
CA LYS A 379 13.37 2.70 -29.75
C LYS A 379 12.28 1.67 -30.04
N TYR A 380 11.84 1.59 -31.28
CA TYR A 380 10.97 0.51 -31.74
C TYR A 380 11.81 -0.77 -31.88
N VAL A 381 11.34 -1.86 -31.28
CA VAL A 381 12.02 -3.15 -31.27
C VAL A 381 10.99 -4.23 -31.56
N GLU A 382 11.16 -4.95 -32.66
CA GLU A 382 10.37 -6.12 -33.00
C GLU A 382 11.28 -7.18 -33.65
N LEU A 383 11.12 -8.43 -33.24
CA LEU A 383 11.88 -9.58 -33.75
C LEU A 383 10.99 -10.60 -34.47
N ASP A 384 9.68 -10.51 -34.29
CA ASP A 384 8.69 -11.37 -34.97
C ASP A 384 8.34 -10.74 -36.33
N PRO A 385 8.76 -11.35 -37.46
CA PRO A 385 8.48 -10.84 -38.81
C PRO A 385 6.99 -10.55 -39.05
N SER A 386 6.10 -11.34 -38.43
CA SER A 386 4.65 -11.18 -38.58
C SER A 386 4.07 -9.93 -37.91
N LYS A 387 4.85 -9.23 -37.09
CA LYS A 387 4.42 -8.07 -36.28
C LYS A 387 5.18 -6.79 -36.59
N VAL A 388 6.08 -6.81 -37.57
CA VAL A 388 6.87 -5.64 -37.95
C VAL A 388 5.96 -4.62 -38.64
N GLU A 389 5.84 -3.43 -38.05
CA GLU A 389 5.21 -2.27 -38.68
C GLU A 389 6.24 -1.51 -39.52
N VAL A 390 6.15 -1.61 -40.85
CA VAL A 390 6.98 -0.79 -41.75
C VAL A 390 6.32 0.60 -41.88
N LYS A 391 7.01 1.65 -41.44
CA LYS A 391 6.57 3.06 -41.58
C LYS A 391 7.52 3.84 -42.48
N ASP A 392 6.96 4.74 -43.28
CA ASP A 392 7.70 5.81 -43.94
C ASP A 392 8.21 6.79 -42.87
N VAL A 393 9.52 6.92 -42.71
CA VAL A 393 10.15 7.83 -41.75
C VAL A 393 10.80 8.99 -42.51
N GLY A 394 10.26 10.21 -42.39
CA GLY A 394 10.83 11.44 -42.97
C GLY A 394 9.91 12.67 -42.90
N CYS A 395 10.49 13.87 -42.91
CA CYS A 395 9.78 15.11 -43.24
C CYS A 395 9.94 15.38 -44.75
N SER A 396 8.82 15.65 -45.44
CA SER A 396 8.71 16.20 -46.79
C SER A 396 9.98 16.14 -47.68
N GLY A 397 10.10 15.08 -48.50
CA GLY A 397 10.92 15.11 -49.73
C GLY A 397 12.06 14.09 -49.87
N LEU A 398 12.54 13.46 -48.79
CA LEU A 398 13.52 12.36 -48.83
C LEU A 398 13.01 11.19 -47.98
N HIS A 399 12.24 10.26 -48.57
CA HIS A 399 11.88 9.00 -47.93
C HIS A 399 12.74 7.87 -48.49
N ARG A 400 13.51 7.19 -47.63
CA ARG A 400 13.96 5.83 -47.88
C ARG A 400 13.12 4.91 -46.99
N PRO A 401 12.31 4.00 -47.55
CA PRO A 401 11.59 3.03 -46.73
C PRO A 401 12.60 2.16 -46.00
N GLN A 402 12.48 2.06 -44.68
CA GLN A 402 13.23 1.06 -43.92
C GLN A 402 12.70 -0.32 -44.32
N THR A 403 13.61 -1.21 -44.71
CA THR A 403 13.20 -2.59 -45.03
C THR A 403 12.93 -3.38 -43.75
N GLU A 404 12.07 -4.38 -43.83
CA GLU A 404 11.80 -5.30 -42.71
C GLU A 404 13.10 -5.90 -42.15
N ALA A 405 14.03 -6.27 -43.03
CA ALA A 405 15.34 -6.81 -42.65
C ALA A 405 16.18 -5.81 -41.83
N GLU A 406 16.19 -4.53 -42.20
CA GLU A 406 16.90 -3.47 -41.45
C GLU A 406 16.29 -3.28 -40.06
N VAL A 407 14.96 -3.34 -39.94
CA VAL A 407 14.26 -3.22 -38.65
C VAL A 407 14.57 -4.42 -37.74
N LEU A 408 14.54 -5.64 -38.29
CA LEU A 408 14.86 -6.85 -37.54
C LEU A 408 16.33 -6.85 -37.07
N GLU A 409 17.26 -6.44 -37.93
CA GLU A 409 18.68 -6.34 -37.59
C GLU A 409 18.94 -5.30 -36.50
N GLN A 410 18.38 -4.09 -36.64
CA GLN A 410 18.49 -3.02 -35.65
C GLN A 410 17.86 -3.42 -34.31
N SER A 411 16.71 -4.12 -34.35
CA SER A 411 16.02 -4.65 -33.17
C SER A 411 16.86 -5.69 -32.45
N ALA A 412 17.46 -6.63 -33.19
CA ALA A 412 18.34 -7.66 -32.64
C ALA A 412 19.61 -7.07 -32.00
N GLN A 413 20.21 -6.06 -32.63
CA GLN A 413 21.37 -5.34 -32.08
C GLN A 413 21.01 -4.59 -30.78
N THR A 414 19.87 -3.90 -30.77
CA THR A 414 19.39 -3.14 -29.60
C THR A 414 19.11 -4.08 -28.43
N LEU A 415 18.38 -5.18 -28.65
CA LEU A 415 18.11 -6.18 -27.62
C LEU A 415 19.38 -6.88 -27.13
N SER A 416 20.30 -7.21 -28.03
CA SER A 416 21.59 -7.80 -27.66
C SER A 416 22.42 -6.87 -26.78
N ALA A 417 22.42 -5.56 -27.07
CA ALA A 417 23.11 -4.56 -26.27
C ALA A 417 22.50 -4.44 -24.86
N HIS A 418 21.17 -4.39 -24.75
CA HIS A 418 20.49 -4.34 -23.44
C HIS A 418 20.71 -5.63 -22.64
N LEU A 419 20.56 -6.80 -23.27
CA LEU A 419 20.80 -8.10 -22.64
C LEU A 419 22.25 -8.24 -22.17
N GLY A 420 23.23 -7.91 -23.03
CA GLY A 420 24.65 -7.97 -22.71
C GLY A 420 25.02 -7.02 -21.56
N ALA A 421 24.46 -5.81 -21.54
CA ALA A 421 24.67 -4.85 -20.45
C ALA A 421 24.10 -5.37 -19.12
N LEU A 422 22.90 -5.96 -19.15
CA LEU A 422 22.26 -6.55 -17.99
C LEU A 422 23.07 -7.73 -17.42
N LEU A 423 23.48 -8.67 -18.26
CA LEU A 423 24.28 -9.83 -17.86
C LEU A 423 25.64 -9.39 -17.29
N SER A 424 26.28 -8.39 -17.92
CA SER A 424 27.53 -7.81 -17.40
C SER A 424 27.34 -7.07 -16.08
N SER A 425 26.16 -6.49 -15.83
CA SER A 425 25.80 -5.90 -14.54
C SER A 425 25.68 -6.99 -13.46
N LEU A 426 24.93 -8.07 -13.76
CA LEU A 426 24.76 -9.23 -12.90
C LEU A 426 26.11 -9.89 -12.53
N SER A 427 26.96 -10.18 -13.51
CA SER A 427 28.26 -10.83 -13.25
C SER A 427 29.17 -10.01 -12.32
N ARG A 428 29.02 -8.67 -12.30
CA ARG A 428 29.80 -7.78 -11.42
C ARG A 428 29.14 -7.53 -10.06
N SER A 429 27.88 -7.88 -9.89
CA SER A 429 27.10 -7.55 -8.70
C SER A 429 27.08 -8.64 -7.63
N VAL A 430 27.85 -9.73 -7.78
CA VAL A 430 27.90 -10.85 -6.80
C VAL A 430 28.07 -10.38 -5.36
N ARG A 431 29.02 -9.46 -5.11
CA ARG A 431 29.30 -8.92 -3.76
C ARG A 431 28.24 -7.95 -3.24
N ALA A 432 27.48 -7.34 -4.14
CA ALA A 432 26.35 -6.47 -3.79
C ALA A 432 25.09 -7.27 -3.45
N CYS A 433 25.03 -8.56 -3.80
CA CYS A 433 23.92 -9.43 -3.44
C CYS A 433 23.93 -9.72 -1.93
N PRO A 434 22.80 -9.55 -1.22
CA PRO A 434 22.72 -9.77 0.22
C PRO A 434 23.22 -11.17 0.63
N ALA A 435 24.01 -11.25 1.71
CA ALA A 435 24.57 -12.51 2.19
C ALA A 435 23.50 -13.58 2.44
N VAL A 436 22.36 -13.18 3.04
CA VAL A 436 21.24 -14.08 3.31
C VAL A 436 20.67 -14.69 2.03
N VAL A 437 20.55 -13.91 0.95
CA VAL A 437 20.08 -14.38 -0.36
C VAL A 437 21.08 -15.35 -0.98
N ARG A 438 22.38 -15.04 -0.89
CA ARG A 438 23.47 -15.92 -1.35
C ARG A 438 23.49 -17.24 -0.61
N ALA A 439 23.32 -17.22 0.71
CA ALA A 439 23.28 -18.41 1.56
C ALA A 439 22.07 -19.31 1.23
N THR A 440 20.88 -18.72 1.05
CA THR A 440 19.69 -19.46 0.61
C THR A 440 19.87 -20.08 -0.77
N PHE A 441 20.43 -19.35 -1.75
CA PHE A 441 20.66 -19.90 -3.09
C PHE A 441 21.71 -21.02 -3.09
N ARG A 442 22.75 -20.92 -2.26
CA ARG A 442 23.68 -22.01 -2.05
C ARG A 442 22.99 -23.25 -1.53
N GLN A 443 22.13 -23.09 -0.53
CA GLN A 443 21.44 -24.20 0.10
C GLN A 443 20.54 -24.90 -0.91
N LEU A 444 19.74 -24.14 -1.66
CA LEU A 444 18.97 -24.63 -2.80
C LEU A 444 19.87 -25.41 -3.79
N PHE A 445 20.98 -24.80 -4.21
CA PHE A 445 21.90 -25.40 -5.18
C PHE A 445 22.48 -26.73 -4.69
N ARG A 446 22.86 -26.82 -3.40
CA ARG A 446 23.36 -28.05 -2.78
C ARG A 446 22.29 -29.13 -2.73
N ARG A 447 21.09 -28.81 -2.23
CA ARG A 447 19.97 -29.76 -2.10
C ARG A 447 19.54 -30.35 -3.44
N VAL A 448 19.47 -29.52 -4.48
CA VAL A 448 19.11 -29.97 -5.84
C VAL A 448 20.19 -30.90 -6.40
N ARG A 449 21.47 -30.55 -6.21
CA ARG A 449 22.60 -31.39 -6.67
C ARG A 449 22.68 -32.73 -5.94
N GLU A 450 22.35 -32.76 -4.65
CA GLU A 450 22.27 -34.00 -3.86
C GLU A 450 21.14 -34.92 -4.36
N ARG A 451 19.99 -34.34 -4.75
CA ARG A 451 18.83 -35.09 -5.26
C ARG A 451 19.02 -35.59 -6.69
N PHE A 452 19.68 -34.81 -7.54
CA PHE A 452 19.91 -35.12 -8.96
C PHE A 452 21.42 -35.14 -9.28
N PRO A 453 22.15 -36.21 -8.90
CA PRO A 453 23.62 -36.28 -9.06
C PRO A 453 24.09 -36.67 -10.47
N SER A 454 23.18 -37.05 -11.37
CA SER A 454 23.49 -37.59 -12.71
C SER A 454 24.11 -36.54 -13.63
N ALA A 455 25.02 -36.95 -14.53
CA ALA A 455 25.65 -36.07 -15.51
C ALA A 455 24.64 -35.45 -16.51
N GLN A 456 23.51 -36.11 -16.75
CA GLN A 456 22.42 -35.57 -17.57
C GLN A 456 21.69 -34.39 -16.89
N ASP A 457 21.84 -34.26 -15.56
CA ASP A 457 21.19 -33.24 -14.73
C ASP A 457 22.15 -32.12 -14.30
N GLU A 458 23.33 -31.99 -14.93
CA GLU A 458 24.35 -30.99 -14.56
C GLU A 458 23.80 -29.54 -14.57
N ASN A 459 22.85 -29.25 -15.46
CA ASN A 459 22.22 -27.95 -15.56
C ASN A 459 21.08 -27.73 -14.54
N VAL A 460 20.57 -28.78 -13.89
CA VAL A 460 19.37 -28.71 -13.03
C VAL A 460 19.57 -27.79 -11.81
N PRO A 461 20.71 -27.82 -11.08
CA PRO A 461 20.97 -26.85 -10.01
C PRO A 461 20.97 -25.39 -10.48
N PHE A 462 21.49 -25.12 -11.68
CA PHE A 462 21.47 -23.78 -12.29
C PHE A 462 20.06 -23.38 -12.70
N ILE A 463 19.29 -24.29 -13.28
CA ILE A 463 17.88 -24.08 -13.64
C ILE A 463 17.04 -23.78 -12.39
N ALA A 464 17.28 -24.48 -11.27
CA ALA A 464 16.59 -24.22 -10.01
C ALA A 464 16.83 -22.79 -9.50
N VAL A 465 18.09 -22.34 -9.47
CA VAL A 465 18.43 -20.96 -9.06
C VAL A 465 17.83 -19.92 -10.00
N THR A 466 17.96 -20.12 -11.32
CA THR A 466 17.42 -19.19 -12.33
C THR A 466 15.89 -19.19 -12.40
N SER A 467 15.22 -20.27 -12.01
CA SER A 467 13.75 -20.30 -11.87
C SER A 467 13.23 -19.33 -10.81
N PHE A 468 14.06 -18.98 -9.83
CA PHE A 468 13.73 -17.96 -8.83
C PHE A 468 14.30 -16.60 -9.21
N LEU A 469 15.58 -16.56 -9.56
CA LEU A 469 16.27 -15.31 -9.85
C LEU A 469 15.81 -14.66 -11.16
N CYS A 470 15.75 -15.41 -12.26
CA CYS A 470 15.36 -14.89 -13.58
C CYS A 470 13.85 -14.90 -13.74
N LEU A 471 13.21 -16.08 -13.65
CA LEU A 471 11.80 -16.24 -13.96
C LEU A 471 10.85 -15.53 -12.99
N ARG A 472 11.16 -15.52 -11.68
CA ARG A 472 10.25 -15.03 -10.63
C ARG A 472 10.63 -13.67 -10.04
N PHE A 473 11.82 -13.16 -10.35
CA PHE A 473 12.30 -11.91 -9.77
C PHE A 473 12.73 -10.91 -10.83
N ILE A 474 13.75 -11.21 -11.64
CA ILE A 474 14.28 -10.27 -12.65
C ILE A 474 13.29 -10.08 -13.82
N SER A 475 12.82 -11.14 -14.47
CA SER A 475 11.94 -11.03 -15.64
C SER A 475 10.60 -10.33 -15.33
N PRO A 476 9.90 -10.65 -14.22
CA PRO A 476 8.72 -9.89 -13.81
C PRO A 476 9.03 -8.41 -13.55
N ALA A 477 10.19 -8.08 -12.97
CA ALA A 477 10.63 -6.71 -12.76
C ALA A 477 10.95 -5.95 -14.04
N ILE A 478 11.46 -6.65 -15.06
CA ILE A 478 11.65 -6.07 -16.40
C ILE A 478 10.29 -5.83 -17.07
N MET A 479 9.37 -6.79 -17.03
CA MET A 479 8.06 -6.68 -17.69
C MET A 479 7.17 -5.62 -17.04
N ALA A 480 7.21 -5.50 -15.70
CA ALA A 480 6.41 -4.55 -14.96
C ALA A 480 7.27 -3.71 -14.00
N PRO A 481 8.14 -2.80 -14.51
CA PRO A 481 9.08 -2.04 -13.68
C PRO A 481 8.40 -1.21 -12.60
N LYS A 482 7.18 -0.72 -12.88
CA LYS A 482 6.39 0.02 -11.90
C LYS A 482 6.03 -0.83 -10.66
N LEU A 483 5.59 -2.07 -10.86
CA LEU A 483 5.20 -2.97 -9.75
C LEU A 483 6.39 -3.37 -8.87
N PHE A 484 7.61 -3.20 -9.38
CA PHE A 484 8.86 -3.40 -8.64
C PHE A 484 9.49 -2.07 -8.17
N HIS A 485 8.75 -0.96 -8.23
CA HIS A 485 9.21 0.38 -7.85
C HIS A 485 10.47 0.87 -8.60
N LEU A 486 10.77 0.30 -9.77
CA LEU A 486 11.87 0.74 -10.63
C LEU A 486 11.51 2.01 -11.40
N ARG A 487 10.20 2.26 -11.63
CA ARG A 487 9.67 3.42 -12.36
C ARG A 487 8.40 3.94 -11.70
N GLU A 488 8.17 5.24 -11.80
CA GLU A 488 6.96 5.90 -11.28
C GLU A 488 5.73 5.70 -12.21
N ARG A 489 5.96 5.47 -13.51
CA ARG A 489 4.93 5.34 -14.55
C ARG A 489 4.99 3.97 -15.24
N HIS A 490 3.86 3.50 -15.76
CA HIS A 490 3.82 2.34 -16.66
C HIS A 490 4.55 2.65 -17.96
N ALA A 491 5.09 1.60 -18.58
CA ALA A 491 5.70 1.69 -19.90
C ALA A 491 4.61 1.97 -20.95
N ASP A 492 4.89 2.88 -21.90
CA ASP A 492 4.04 3.01 -23.09
C ASP A 492 4.09 1.73 -23.95
N ALA A 493 3.17 1.55 -24.90
CA ALA A 493 3.04 0.30 -25.66
C ALA A 493 4.36 -0.15 -26.33
N ARG A 494 5.15 0.78 -26.86
CA ARG A 494 6.45 0.50 -27.49
C ARG A 494 7.50 0.06 -26.48
N THR A 495 7.60 0.78 -25.37
CA THR A 495 8.52 0.46 -24.28
C THR A 495 8.16 -0.88 -23.65
N SER A 496 6.87 -1.13 -23.42
CA SER A 496 6.35 -2.40 -22.89
C SER A 496 6.71 -3.58 -23.79
N ARG A 497 6.59 -3.43 -25.12
CA ARG A 497 7.02 -4.47 -26.07
C ARG A 497 8.51 -4.75 -25.97
N THR A 498 9.34 -3.72 -25.88
CA THR A 498 10.81 -3.86 -25.73
C THR A 498 11.17 -4.58 -24.43
N LEU A 499 10.54 -4.21 -23.32
CA LEU A 499 10.73 -4.85 -22.02
C LEU A 499 10.29 -6.32 -22.02
N LEU A 500 9.17 -6.63 -22.68
CA LEU A 500 8.70 -8.01 -22.85
C LEU A 500 9.72 -8.87 -23.61
N LEU A 501 10.25 -8.35 -24.72
CA LEU A 501 11.27 -9.06 -25.51
C LEU A 501 12.58 -9.25 -24.72
N LEU A 502 13.00 -8.23 -23.96
CA LEU A 502 14.15 -8.32 -23.07
C LEU A 502 13.94 -9.39 -21.97
N ALA A 503 12.78 -9.40 -21.32
CA ALA A 503 12.44 -10.38 -20.30
C ALA A 503 12.41 -11.81 -20.86
N LYS A 504 11.90 -11.99 -22.09
CA LYS A 504 11.97 -13.28 -22.80
C LYS A 504 13.41 -13.70 -23.10
N ALA A 505 14.25 -12.77 -23.55
CA ALA A 505 15.66 -13.07 -23.81
C ALA A 505 16.41 -13.50 -22.53
N VAL A 506 16.15 -12.81 -21.40
CA VAL A 506 16.66 -13.21 -20.08
C VAL A 506 16.14 -14.58 -19.67
N GLN A 507 14.87 -14.90 -19.95
CA GLN A 507 14.31 -16.22 -19.67
C GLN A 507 14.97 -17.33 -20.50
N ASN A 508 15.27 -17.07 -21.78
CA ASN A 508 15.97 -18.02 -22.65
C ASN A 508 17.39 -18.31 -22.14
N VAL A 509 18.09 -17.29 -21.63
CA VAL A 509 19.37 -17.47 -20.93
C VAL A 509 19.18 -18.28 -19.63
N GLY A 510 18.18 -17.96 -18.82
CA GLY A 510 17.87 -18.69 -17.57
C GLY A 510 17.52 -20.16 -17.78
N ASN A 511 16.93 -20.51 -18.92
CA ASN A 511 16.60 -21.88 -19.29
C ASN A 511 17.81 -22.70 -19.79
N MET A 512 19.04 -22.14 -19.74
CA MET A 512 20.29 -22.80 -20.11
C MET A 512 20.36 -23.30 -21.57
N ASP A 513 19.70 -22.60 -22.50
CA ASP A 513 19.76 -22.86 -23.96
C ASP A 513 19.48 -24.33 -24.38
N THR A 514 18.42 -24.92 -23.84
CA THR A 514 18.00 -26.29 -24.18
C THR A 514 17.38 -26.37 -25.60
N PRO A 515 17.50 -27.51 -26.31
CA PRO A 515 16.94 -27.69 -27.65
C PRO A 515 15.42 -27.41 -27.73
N ALA A 516 14.67 -27.77 -26.68
CA ALA A 516 13.25 -27.51 -26.57
C ALA A 516 12.90 -26.01 -26.49
N SER A 517 13.82 -25.18 -25.97
CA SER A 517 13.67 -23.71 -25.94
C SER A 517 13.84 -23.09 -27.32
N ARG A 518 14.77 -23.63 -28.13
CA ARG A 518 15.04 -23.12 -29.50
C ARG A 518 13.90 -23.40 -30.47
N ALA A 519 13.22 -24.54 -30.33
CA ALA A 519 12.14 -24.95 -31.22
C ALA A 519 10.84 -24.13 -31.04
N LYS A 520 10.61 -23.54 -29.86
CA LYS A 520 9.35 -22.81 -29.56
C LYS A 520 9.31 -21.39 -30.11
N GLU A 521 10.46 -20.73 -30.30
CA GLU A 521 10.54 -19.32 -30.67
C GLU A 521 11.59 -19.10 -31.77
N ALA A 522 11.33 -19.63 -32.98
CA ALA A 522 12.26 -19.54 -34.12
C ALA A 522 12.66 -18.09 -34.46
N TRP A 523 11.77 -17.12 -34.25
CA TRP A 523 12.01 -15.69 -34.45
C TRP A 523 13.06 -15.08 -33.48
N MET A 524 13.46 -15.81 -32.42
CA MET A 524 14.56 -15.41 -31.51
C MET A 524 15.95 -15.86 -32.00
N GLU A 525 16.04 -16.50 -33.17
CA GLU A 525 17.32 -16.94 -33.76
C GLU A 525 18.41 -15.83 -33.79
N PRO A 526 18.11 -14.57 -34.16
CA PRO A 526 19.14 -13.52 -34.22
C PRO A 526 19.82 -13.23 -32.87
N LEU A 527 19.18 -13.58 -31.75
CA LEU A 527 19.73 -13.38 -30.40
C LEU A 527 20.54 -14.59 -29.88
N GLN A 528 20.55 -15.71 -30.60
CA GLN A 528 21.21 -16.96 -30.15
C GLN A 528 22.69 -16.79 -29.77
N PRO A 529 23.52 -16.02 -30.51
CA PRO A 529 24.91 -15.80 -30.12
C PRO A 529 25.03 -15.15 -28.73
N THR A 530 24.24 -14.11 -28.50
CA THR A 530 24.19 -13.38 -27.22
C THR A 530 23.62 -14.26 -26.10
N VAL A 531 22.61 -15.08 -26.38
CA VAL A 531 22.02 -16.02 -25.41
C VAL A 531 23.07 -17.04 -24.95
N ARG A 532 23.83 -17.65 -25.87
CA ARG A 532 24.88 -18.62 -25.53
C ARG A 532 25.97 -18.00 -24.66
N GLN A 533 26.43 -16.80 -25.01
CA GLN A 533 27.38 -16.05 -24.19
C GLN A 533 26.79 -15.76 -22.81
N GLY A 534 25.52 -15.38 -22.75
CA GLY A 534 24.81 -15.12 -21.50
C GLY A 534 24.67 -16.35 -20.60
N VAL A 535 24.46 -17.55 -21.17
CA VAL A 535 24.42 -18.79 -20.39
C VAL A 535 25.75 -19.03 -19.68
N ALA A 536 26.88 -18.84 -20.37
CA ALA A 536 28.20 -18.98 -19.76
C ALA A 536 28.44 -17.95 -18.64
N GLN A 537 28.08 -16.69 -18.87
CA GLN A 537 28.18 -15.62 -17.87
C GLN A 537 27.30 -15.87 -16.65
N LEU A 538 26.07 -16.36 -16.86
CA LEU A 538 25.13 -16.64 -15.80
C LEU A 538 25.54 -17.84 -14.95
N LYS A 539 26.12 -18.88 -15.57
CA LYS A 539 26.70 -20.02 -14.84
C LYS A 539 27.87 -19.59 -13.96
N ASP A 540 28.79 -18.79 -14.50
CA ASP A 540 29.91 -18.21 -13.73
C ASP A 540 29.41 -17.34 -12.58
N PHE A 541 28.42 -16.47 -12.84
CA PHE A 541 27.76 -15.66 -11.82
C PHE A 541 27.15 -16.53 -10.70
N ILE A 542 26.36 -17.55 -11.03
CA ILE A 542 25.71 -18.42 -10.04
C ILE A 542 26.76 -19.16 -9.22
N THR A 543 27.82 -19.66 -9.85
CA THR A 543 28.91 -20.35 -9.16
C THR A 543 29.56 -19.45 -8.11
N LYS A 544 29.87 -18.19 -8.48
CA LYS A 544 30.39 -17.18 -7.56
C LYS A 544 29.37 -16.73 -6.52
N LEU A 545 28.08 -16.71 -6.87
CA LEU A 545 26.98 -16.34 -5.99
C LEU A 545 26.88 -17.31 -4.82
N VAL A 546 26.91 -18.62 -5.12
CA VAL A 546 26.81 -19.70 -4.13
C VAL A 546 28.12 -19.99 -3.41
N ASP A 547 29.25 -19.41 -3.84
CA ASP A 547 30.55 -19.49 -3.20
C ASP A 547 30.77 -18.34 -2.18
N ILE A 548 30.22 -18.49 -0.99
CA ILE A 548 30.34 -17.61 0.19
C ILE A 548 30.90 -18.38 1.39
N GLN A 549 31.64 -17.84 2.35
CA GLN A 549 31.99 -18.63 3.55
C GLN A 549 30.98 -18.39 4.68
N GLU A 550 30.67 -19.39 5.52
CA GLU A 550 29.73 -19.22 6.67
C GLU A 550 30.19 -18.12 7.63
N LYS A 551 31.51 -17.89 7.71
CA LYS A 551 32.09 -16.76 8.45
C LYS A 551 31.75 -15.39 7.83
N GLU A 552 31.75 -15.28 6.51
CA GLU A 552 31.31 -14.07 5.79
C GLU A 552 29.81 -13.82 5.95
N GLU A 553 29.00 -14.87 6.11
CA GLU A 553 27.56 -14.79 6.40
C GLU A 553 27.30 -14.14 7.78
N LEU A 554 28.01 -14.58 8.81
CA LEU A 554 27.95 -14.03 10.18
C LEU A 554 28.49 -12.60 10.27
N ASP A 555 29.59 -12.30 9.57
CA ASP A 555 30.20 -10.96 9.56
C ASP A 555 29.34 -9.95 8.77
N LEU A 556 28.71 -10.34 7.64
CA LEU A 556 27.73 -9.50 6.93
C LEU A 556 26.43 -9.34 7.70
N GLN A 557 25.93 -10.37 8.41
CA GLN A 557 24.79 -10.23 9.31
C GLN A 557 25.08 -9.23 10.43
N ARG A 558 26.26 -9.27 11.06
CA ARG A 558 26.64 -8.27 12.08
C ARG A 558 26.79 -6.86 11.50
N ALA A 559 27.38 -6.71 10.31
CA ALA A 559 27.52 -5.40 9.66
C ALA A 559 26.17 -4.79 9.26
N LEU A 560 25.21 -5.61 8.83
CA LEU A 560 23.84 -5.19 8.48
C LEU A 560 22.98 -4.93 9.72
N SER A 561 23.20 -5.66 10.82
CA SER A 561 22.53 -5.39 12.12
C SER A 561 23.01 -4.11 12.80
N LEU A 562 24.24 -3.63 12.49
CA LEU A 562 24.79 -2.37 13.02
C LEU A 562 24.33 -1.12 12.24
N GLN A 563 23.77 -1.27 11.04
CA GLN A 563 23.17 -0.19 10.27
C GLN A 563 21.77 -0.61 9.84
N ALA A 564 20.76 -0.29 10.66
CA ALA A 564 19.38 -0.50 10.27
C ALA A 564 19.14 0.11 8.87
N PRO A 565 18.78 -0.69 7.85
CA PRO A 565 18.59 -0.17 6.51
C PRO A 565 17.50 0.91 6.55
N PRO A 566 17.64 1.99 5.74
CA PRO A 566 16.62 3.02 5.68
C PRO A 566 15.27 2.41 5.26
N VAL A 567 14.25 2.70 6.07
CA VAL A 567 12.84 2.41 5.80
C VAL A 567 12.36 3.21 4.58
N LYS A 568 12.91 4.41 4.34
CA LYS A 568 12.69 5.14 3.08
C LYS A 568 13.81 6.14 2.85
N GLU A 569 14.24 6.27 1.61
CA GLU A 569 15.21 7.29 1.19
C GLU A 569 14.79 7.93 -0.12
N GLY A 570 15.17 9.19 -0.31
CA GLY A 570 14.88 9.91 -1.54
C GLY A 570 15.05 11.42 -1.45
N PRO A 571 15.06 12.11 -2.59
CA PRO A 571 15.13 13.57 -2.63
C PRO A 571 13.77 14.18 -2.28
N LEU A 572 13.73 15.08 -1.29
CA LEU A 572 12.56 15.90 -0.99
C LEU A 572 12.93 17.38 -0.97
N PHE A 573 11.90 18.20 -1.15
CA PHE A 573 11.98 19.64 -1.10
C PHE A 573 11.55 20.11 0.28
N ILE A 574 12.46 20.69 1.08
CA ILE A 574 12.13 21.15 2.44
C ILE A 574 12.00 22.68 2.52
N HIS A 575 10.98 23.11 3.24
CA HIS A 575 10.80 24.46 3.74
C HIS A 575 10.67 24.42 5.27
N ARG A 576 11.51 25.19 5.98
CA ARG A 576 11.43 25.34 7.43
C ARG A 576 10.97 26.75 7.76
N THR A 577 10.02 26.85 8.68
CA THR A 577 9.61 28.15 9.21
C THR A 577 10.78 28.75 10.00
N LYS A 578 11.41 29.80 9.45
CA LYS A 578 12.23 30.71 10.24
C LYS A 578 11.28 31.76 10.84
N GLY A 579 11.51 32.19 12.08
CA GLY A 579 10.59 33.04 12.84
C GLY A 579 10.14 34.33 12.14
N LYS A 580 9.15 35.00 12.75
CA LYS A 580 8.44 36.23 12.34
C LYS A 580 9.08 36.96 11.14
N GLY A 581 8.72 36.55 9.93
CA GLY A 581 9.08 37.22 8.69
C GLY A 581 8.09 36.82 7.59
N PRO A 582 7.75 37.72 6.64
CA PRO A 582 6.94 37.35 5.50
C PRO A 582 7.67 36.29 4.66
N LEU A 583 6.92 35.30 4.17
CA LEU A 583 7.39 34.35 3.14
C LEU A 583 7.68 35.12 1.84
N MET A 584 8.82 35.79 1.77
CA MET A 584 9.43 36.19 0.51
C MET A 584 10.06 34.93 -0.09
N SER A 585 9.40 34.36 -1.11
CA SER A 585 9.88 33.34 -2.07
C SER A 585 11.05 32.44 -1.64
N SER A 586 11.08 31.92 -0.41
CA SER A 586 12.18 31.07 0.02
C SER A 586 11.95 29.71 -0.63
N SER A 587 12.57 29.52 -1.79
CA SER A 587 12.52 28.31 -2.60
C SER A 587 12.73 27.10 -1.71
N PHE A 588 11.85 26.10 -1.85
CA PHE A 588 12.10 24.81 -1.22
C PHE A 588 13.51 24.33 -1.57
N LYS A 589 14.23 23.86 -0.57
CA LYS A 589 15.59 23.34 -0.78
C LYS A 589 15.51 21.85 -1.03
N LYS A 590 16.00 21.41 -2.18
CA LYS A 590 16.16 19.98 -2.48
C LYS A 590 17.25 19.39 -1.59
N LEU A 591 16.90 18.41 -0.76
CA LEU A 591 17.81 17.65 0.09
C LEU A 591 17.52 16.16 -0.06
N HIS A 592 18.48 15.32 0.27
CA HIS A 592 18.31 13.88 0.35
C HIS A 592 17.89 13.49 1.76
N PHE A 593 16.75 12.81 1.88
CA PHE A 593 16.21 12.31 3.15
C PHE A 593 16.47 10.81 3.28
N SER A 594 16.72 10.37 4.50
CA SER A 594 16.87 8.97 4.88
C SER A 594 16.18 8.75 6.23
N LEU A 595 15.12 7.96 6.20
CA LEU A 595 14.34 7.54 7.37
C LEU A 595 14.79 6.15 7.80
N THR A 596 15.21 6.02 9.05
CA THR A 596 15.50 4.72 9.69
C THR A 596 14.46 4.44 10.78
N THR A 597 14.60 3.30 11.47
CA THR A 597 13.83 2.96 12.67
C THR A 597 14.21 3.81 13.89
N GLU A 598 15.19 4.71 13.78
CA GLU A 598 15.67 5.54 14.89
C GLU A 598 15.53 7.05 14.64
N ALA A 599 15.69 7.49 13.39
CA ALA A 599 15.65 8.91 13.05
C ALA A 599 15.29 9.21 11.59
N LEU A 600 14.77 10.42 11.37
CA LEU A 600 14.70 11.06 10.06
C LEU A 600 15.93 11.96 9.89
N SER A 601 16.80 11.61 8.96
CA SER A 601 18.02 12.36 8.65
C SER A 601 17.94 12.97 7.25
N PHE A 602 18.58 14.13 7.06
CA PHE A 602 18.65 14.76 5.75
C PHE A 602 19.86 15.67 5.54
N ALA A 603 20.38 15.65 4.32
CA ALA A 603 21.59 16.36 3.92
C ALA A 603 21.57 16.78 2.45
N LYS A 604 22.53 17.61 2.01
CA LYS A 604 22.63 18.06 0.60
C LYS A 604 22.91 16.90 -0.37
N THR A 605 23.71 15.93 0.06
CA THR A 605 24.07 14.74 -0.69
C THR A 605 24.05 13.52 0.25
N PRO A 606 23.86 12.29 -0.28
CA PRO A 606 23.85 11.06 0.53
C PRO A 606 25.13 10.85 1.37
N SER A 607 26.27 11.36 0.91
CA SER A 607 27.60 11.21 1.53
C SER A 607 28.05 12.43 2.35
N SER A 608 27.18 13.43 2.58
CA SER A 608 27.54 14.65 3.28
C SER A 608 27.78 14.42 4.78
N LYS A 609 28.94 14.85 5.30
CA LYS A 609 29.29 14.81 6.73
C LYS A 609 28.41 15.71 7.62
N LYS A 610 27.76 16.72 7.05
CA LYS A 610 26.77 17.56 7.75
C LYS A 610 25.38 17.08 7.38
N SER A 611 24.70 16.42 8.33
CA SER A 611 23.28 16.05 8.25
C SER A 611 22.52 16.69 9.39
N THR A 612 21.26 17.08 9.17
CA THR A 612 20.33 17.32 10.28
C THR A 612 19.65 16.00 10.60
N LEU A 613 19.41 15.75 11.89
CA LEU A 613 18.78 14.55 12.39
C LEU A 613 17.59 14.93 13.29
N ILE A 614 16.43 14.31 13.04
CA ILE A 614 15.24 14.38 13.88
C ILE A 614 15.02 12.98 14.44
N LYS A 615 15.19 12.81 15.75
CA LYS A 615 14.92 11.53 16.44
C LYS A 615 13.43 11.19 16.34
N LEU A 616 13.08 9.93 16.11
CA LEU A 616 11.66 9.55 16.00
C LEU A 616 10.86 9.82 17.27
N ALA A 617 11.48 9.68 18.45
CA ALA A 617 10.87 10.03 19.74
C ALA A 617 10.44 11.51 19.82
N HIS A 618 11.02 12.38 18.99
CA HIS A 618 10.67 13.79 18.94
C HIS A 618 9.59 14.11 17.90
N ILE A 619 9.28 13.19 16.98
CA ILE A 619 8.21 13.39 15.99
C ILE A 619 6.87 13.32 16.71
N ARG A 620 6.06 14.37 16.53
CA ARG A 620 4.76 14.56 17.18
C ARG A 620 3.60 14.37 16.22
N ALA A 621 3.78 14.64 14.93
CA ALA A 621 2.82 14.32 13.88
C ALA A 621 3.48 14.34 12.50
N ALA A 622 2.91 13.59 11.55
CA ALA A 622 3.25 13.65 10.13
C ALA A 622 1.95 13.64 9.31
N GLU A 623 1.60 14.79 8.72
CA GLU A 623 0.27 15.02 8.14
C GLU A 623 0.34 15.79 6.82
N LYS A 624 -0.73 15.71 6.02
CA LYS A 624 -0.87 16.47 4.77
C LYS A 624 -1.09 17.95 5.07
N VAL A 625 -0.69 18.81 4.14
CA VAL A 625 -0.89 20.27 4.21
C VAL A 625 -1.91 20.68 3.15
N GLU A 626 -2.77 21.66 3.48
CA GLU A 626 -3.74 22.19 2.53
C GLU A 626 -3.04 22.80 1.30
N GLU A 627 -3.56 22.49 0.11
CA GLU A 627 -3.02 22.95 -1.17
C GLU A 627 -2.85 24.48 -1.23
N LYS A 628 -3.85 25.22 -0.71
CA LYS A 628 -3.85 26.69 -0.66
C LYS A 628 -2.64 27.31 0.06
N SER A 629 -1.98 26.54 0.93
CA SER A 629 -0.84 27.04 1.73
C SER A 629 0.45 27.20 0.92
N PHE A 630 0.65 26.35 -0.10
CA PHE A 630 1.86 26.34 -0.95
C PHE A 630 1.56 26.29 -2.45
N SER A 631 0.28 26.39 -2.86
CA SER A 631 -0.18 26.18 -4.24
C SER A 631 0.27 24.82 -4.81
N SER A 632 0.29 23.81 -3.95
CA SER A 632 0.73 22.45 -4.27
C SER A 632 0.00 21.45 -3.38
N SER A 633 -0.66 20.46 -3.98
CA SER A 633 -1.42 19.42 -3.28
C SER A 633 -0.54 18.28 -2.73
N HIS A 634 0.77 18.33 -2.96
CA HIS A 634 1.75 17.30 -2.62
C HIS A 634 2.71 17.71 -1.50
N VAL A 635 2.24 18.46 -0.51
CA VAL A 635 3.03 18.90 0.65
C VAL A 635 2.58 18.19 1.91
N MET A 636 3.52 17.65 2.67
CA MET A 636 3.32 17.19 4.05
C MET A 636 4.03 18.09 5.05
N GLN A 637 3.64 17.99 6.31
CA GLN A 637 4.32 18.59 7.44
C GLN A 637 4.78 17.51 8.41
N VAL A 638 5.97 17.71 8.97
CA VAL A 638 6.51 16.92 10.09
C VAL A 638 6.61 17.86 11.28
N ILE A 639 5.78 17.62 12.29
CA ILE A 639 5.79 18.35 13.56
C ILE A 639 6.70 17.60 14.51
N TYR A 640 7.68 18.27 15.09
CA TYR A 640 8.64 17.64 16.01
C TYR A 640 9.08 18.61 17.11
N THR A 641 9.53 18.06 18.24
CA THR A 641 10.16 18.84 19.32
C THR A 641 11.67 18.93 19.11
N ASP A 642 12.24 20.14 19.13
CA ASP A 642 13.70 20.31 19.13
C ASP A 642 14.31 19.85 20.47
N ASP A 643 15.65 19.78 20.54
CA ASP A 643 16.36 19.38 21.76
C ASP A 643 16.13 20.35 22.94
N ALA A 644 15.61 21.54 22.68
CA ALA A 644 15.19 22.52 23.69
C ALA A 644 13.70 22.39 24.07
N GLY A 645 13.01 21.34 23.61
CA GLY A 645 11.60 21.06 23.90
C GLY A 645 10.60 21.95 23.13
N ARG A 646 11.05 22.76 22.18
CA ARG A 646 10.17 23.67 21.42
C ARG A 646 9.59 22.96 20.21
N SER A 647 8.30 23.18 19.97
CA SER A 647 7.61 22.66 18.79
C SER A 647 8.10 23.35 17.51
N GLN A 648 8.49 22.54 16.53
CA GLN A 648 8.95 22.95 15.20
C GLN A 648 8.15 22.21 14.12
N THR A 649 8.00 22.84 12.96
CA THR A 649 7.33 22.25 11.80
C THR A 649 8.22 22.35 10.57
N ALA A 650 8.49 21.21 9.94
CA ALA A 650 9.13 21.13 8.63
C ALA A 650 8.10 20.78 7.57
N TYR A 651 8.02 21.59 6.51
CA TYR A 651 7.16 21.36 5.36
C TYR A 651 7.97 20.68 4.26
N LEU A 652 7.49 19.54 3.77
CA LEU A 652 8.17 18.69 2.79
C LEU A 652 7.29 18.55 1.56
N GLN A 653 7.75 19.03 0.42
CA GLN A 653 7.09 18.89 -0.87
C GLN A 653 7.62 17.64 -1.60
N CYS A 654 6.67 16.84 -2.08
CA CYS A 654 6.88 15.63 -2.86
C CYS A 654 6.53 15.90 -4.34
N LYS A 655 6.96 15.02 -5.24
CA LYS A 655 6.68 15.13 -6.67
C LYS A 655 5.21 14.83 -7.01
N CYS A 656 4.61 13.86 -6.33
CA CYS A 656 3.25 13.39 -6.59
C CYS A 656 2.57 12.86 -5.32
N VAL A 657 1.27 12.57 -5.43
CA VAL A 657 0.45 12.04 -4.32
C VAL A 657 0.94 10.69 -3.80
N ASN A 658 1.45 9.82 -4.66
CA ASN A 658 1.97 8.52 -4.22
C ASN A 658 3.23 8.71 -3.38
N GLU A 659 4.20 9.50 -3.83
CA GLU A 659 5.41 9.77 -3.05
C GLU A 659 5.06 10.41 -1.69
N LEU A 660 4.12 11.37 -1.68
CA LEU A 660 3.59 11.97 -0.46
C LEU A 660 3.05 10.90 0.51
N ASN A 661 2.13 10.05 0.04
CA ASN A 661 1.48 9.06 0.87
C ASN A 661 2.43 7.95 1.33
N GLN A 662 3.42 7.59 0.51
CA GLN A 662 4.48 6.68 0.91
C GLN A 662 5.36 7.25 2.03
N TRP A 663 5.75 8.53 1.95
CA TRP A 663 6.51 9.18 3.01
C TRP A 663 5.69 9.36 4.28
N LEU A 664 4.42 9.78 4.17
CA LEU A 664 3.50 9.85 5.30
C LEU A 664 3.33 8.47 5.95
N SER A 665 3.10 7.43 5.16
CA SER A 665 2.97 6.04 5.62
C SER A 665 4.24 5.61 6.38
N ALA A 666 5.42 5.80 5.79
CA ALA A 666 6.69 5.41 6.41
C ALA A 666 6.92 6.14 7.74
N LEU A 667 6.73 7.48 7.77
CA LEU A 667 6.86 8.28 8.99
C LEU A 667 5.87 7.87 10.08
N ARG A 668 4.61 7.65 9.72
CA ARG A 668 3.55 7.20 10.65
C ARG A 668 3.88 5.83 11.24
N LYS A 669 4.35 4.87 10.44
CA LYS A 669 4.72 3.53 10.91
C LYS A 669 5.86 3.55 11.92
N VAL A 670 6.94 4.27 11.61
CA VAL A 670 8.09 4.31 12.52
C VAL A 670 7.83 5.15 13.78
N SER A 671 6.84 6.05 13.74
CA SER A 671 6.46 6.89 14.88
C SER A 671 5.24 6.39 15.66
N ILE A 672 4.58 5.30 15.23
CA ILE A 672 3.27 4.87 15.77
C ILE A 672 3.30 4.53 17.26
N ASN A 673 4.45 4.07 17.77
CA ASN A 673 4.66 3.72 19.17
C ASN A 673 5.10 4.92 20.03
N ASN A 674 5.25 6.11 19.44
CA ASN A 674 5.59 7.31 20.18
C ASN A 674 4.37 7.77 21.01
N THR A 675 4.51 7.73 22.33
CA THR A 675 3.45 8.12 23.27
C THR A 675 3.13 9.62 23.23
N GLY A 676 4.02 10.45 22.68
CA GLY A 676 3.82 11.89 22.55
C GLY A 676 3.27 12.34 21.19
N LEU A 677 2.60 11.47 20.43
CA LEU A 677 1.91 11.90 19.20
C LEU A 677 0.75 12.84 19.53
N LEU A 678 0.56 13.88 18.72
CA LEU A 678 -0.54 14.82 18.86
C LEU A 678 -1.86 14.19 18.41
N GLY A 679 -2.96 14.53 19.06
CA GLY A 679 -4.32 14.15 18.63
C GLY A 679 -4.93 15.11 17.59
N SER A 680 -4.42 16.33 17.51
CA SER A 680 -4.83 17.33 16.52
C SER A 680 -3.64 18.14 15.99
N TYR A 681 -3.82 18.72 14.81
CA TYR A 681 -2.81 19.53 14.13
C TYR A 681 -3.45 20.64 13.30
N HIS A 682 -2.64 21.59 12.83
CA HIS A 682 -3.07 22.63 11.90
C HIS A 682 -2.68 22.23 10.46
N PRO A 683 -3.65 22.02 9.55
CA PRO A 683 -3.37 21.68 8.14
C PRO A 683 -2.75 22.82 7.33
N GLY A 684 -2.81 24.05 7.86
CA GLY A 684 -2.28 25.25 7.24
C GLY A 684 -0.85 25.60 7.70
N VAL A 685 -0.46 26.84 7.38
CA VAL A 685 0.80 27.45 7.78
C VAL A 685 0.50 28.68 8.63
N PHE A 686 1.26 28.85 9.71
CA PHE A 686 1.17 30.06 10.53
C PHE A 686 1.88 31.22 9.83
N ARG A 687 1.13 32.22 9.33
CA ARG A 687 1.64 33.39 8.60
C ARG A 687 0.82 34.64 8.90
N GLY A 688 1.50 35.77 9.14
CA GLY A 688 0.84 37.06 9.37
C GLY A 688 0.00 37.07 10.65
N ASP A 689 0.57 36.51 11.72
CA ASP A 689 -0.06 36.38 13.05
C ASP A 689 -1.40 35.62 13.07
N LYS A 690 -1.59 34.71 12.09
CA LYS A 690 -2.68 33.74 12.10
C LYS A 690 -2.35 32.46 11.33
N TRP A 691 -3.09 31.39 11.62
CA TRP A 691 -3.09 30.17 10.83
C TRP A 691 -3.88 30.33 9.52
N SER A 692 -3.34 29.83 8.40
CA SER A 692 -4.04 29.88 7.10
C SER A 692 -5.24 28.92 6.99
N CYS A 693 -5.33 27.92 7.86
CA CYS A 693 -6.43 26.95 7.89
C CYS A 693 -7.67 27.54 8.59
N CYS A 694 -7.56 27.84 9.89
CA CYS A 694 -8.66 28.22 10.78
C CYS A 694 -8.64 29.68 11.26
N HIS A 695 -7.65 30.48 10.85
CA HIS A 695 -7.49 31.89 11.24
C HIS A 695 -7.26 32.17 12.73
N GLN A 696 -7.00 31.15 13.54
CA GLN A 696 -6.52 31.33 14.91
C GLN A 696 -5.24 32.16 14.93
N ARG A 697 -5.10 33.04 15.92
CA ARG A 697 -4.01 34.01 16.01
C ARG A 697 -2.82 33.53 16.83
N ASP A 698 -3.03 32.59 17.75
CA ASP A 698 -1.94 32.02 18.53
C ASP A 698 -1.33 30.83 17.78
N LYS A 699 0.00 30.79 17.73
CA LYS A 699 0.75 29.68 17.13
C LYS A 699 0.65 28.41 17.98
N THR A 700 0.38 28.54 19.27
CA THR A 700 0.30 27.42 20.23
C THR A 700 -1.12 26.89 20.43
N ASP A 701 -2.13 27.49 19.79
CA ASP A 701 -3.50 26.98 19.83
C ASP A 701 -3.59 25.54 19.31
N LEU A 702 -4.54 24.79 19.88
CA LEU A 702 -4.83 23.42 19.49
C LEU A 702 -5.16 23.32 17.99
N GLY A 703 -4.70 22.25 17.37
CA GLY A 703 -4.93 21.97 15.96
C GLY A 703 -6.42 21.93 15.60
N CYS A 704 -6.77 22.48 14.43
CA CYS A 704 -8.14 22.50 13.91
C CYS A 704 -8.56 21.21 13.18
N ASP A 705 -7.66 20.23 13.02
CA ASP A 705 -7.97 18.93 12.42
C ASP A 705 -7.38 17.76 13.23
N LYS A 706 -7.94 16.56 13.06
CA LYS A 706 -7.52 15.33 13.75
C LYS A 706 -6.32 14.69 13.06
N THR A 707 -5.36 14.19 13.83
CA THR A 707 -4.23 13.43 13.27
C THR A 707 -4.67 12.06 12.74
N ARG A 708 -4.05 11.62 11.65
CA ARG A 708 -4.37 10.36 10.93
C ARG A 708 -3.23 9.37 11.03
N SER A 709 -2.59 9.29 12.20
CA SER A 709 -1.36 8.52 12.46
C SER A 709 -1.46 7.01 12.16
N ARG A 710 -2.67 6.47 12.01
CA ARG A 710 -2.92 5.03 11.77
C ARG A 710 -3.28 4.67 10.32
N VAL A 711 -3.44 5.66 9.44
CA VAL A 711 -3.67 5.42 8.00
C VAL A 711 -2.32 5.24 7.30
N THR A 712 -2.02 4.01 6.88
CA THR A 712 -0.71 3.66 6.30
C THR A 712 -0.84 2.67 5.14
N LEU A 713 -0.03 2.84 4.09
CA LEU A 713 0.10 1.93 2.95
C LEU A 713 1.14 0.87 3.24
N GLN A 714 0.86 -0.42 3.05
CA GLN A 714 1.85 -1.49 3.19
C GLN A 714 2.92 -1.39 2.09
N GLU A 715 4.18 -1.44 2.48
CA GLU A 715 5.34 -1.38 1.59
C GLU A 715 6.24 -2.60 1.83
N TRP A 716 7.06 -2.96 0.84
CA TRP A 716 7.91 -4.16 0.90
C TRP A 716 9.02 -4.07 1.97
N ASN A 717 9.37 -2.85 2.41
CA ASN A 717 10.41 -2.57 3.40
C ASN A 717 9.83 -2.20 4.78
N ASP A 718 8.55 -2.50 5.00
CA ASP A 718 7.91 -2.27 6.29
C ASP A 718 8.61 -3.03 7.42
N PRO A 719 8.68 -2.44 8.64
CA PRO A 719 9.08 -3.19 9.82
C PRO A 719 8.16 -4.40 10.02
N LEU A 720 8.75 -5.53 10.43
CA LEU A 720 8.00 -6.74 10.75
C LEU A 720 7.15 -6.52 12.00
N ASP A 721 5.87 -6.90 11.92
CA ASP A 721 4.94 -6.85 13.05
C ASP A 721 4.61 -8.29 13.50
N HIS A 722 5.40 -8.80 14.44
CA HIS A 722 5.37 -10.22 14.81
C HIS A 722 4.00 -10.68 15.32
N ASP A 723 3.29 -9.81 16.05
CA ASP A 723 1.98 -10.12 16.61
C ASP A 723 0.91 -10.17 15.52
N LEU A 724 0.98 -9.27 14.53
CA LEU A 724 0.09 -9.32 13.36
C LEU A 724 0.32 -10.59 12.54
N GLU A 725 1.58 -10.93 12.23
CA GLU A 725 1.87 -12.14 11.45
C GLU A 725 1.41 -13.41 12.18
N ALA A 726 1.59 -13.48 13.51
CA ALA A 726 1.08 -14.58 14.31
C ALA A 726 -0.46 -14.66 14.31
N GLN A 727 -1.15 -13.52 14.42
CA GLN A 727 -2.61 -13.45 14.31
C GLN A 727 -3.12 -13.91 12.94
N LEU A 728 -2.45 -13.53 11.85
CA LEU A 728 -2.78 -13.97 10.49
C LEU A 728 -2.61 -15.49 10.32
N ILE A 729 -1.55 -16.08 10.87
CA ILE A 729 -1.34 -17.53 10.86
C ILE A 729 -2.41 -18.25 11.69
N TYR A 730 -2.66 -17.77 12.92
CA TYR A 730 -3.72 -18.31 13.79
C TYR A 730 -5.07 -18.39 13.06
N ARG A 731 -5.49 -17.31 12.40
CA ARG A 731 -6.77 -17.27 11.68
C ARG A 731 -6.82 -18.26 10.52
N HIS A 732 -5.72 -18.37 9.76
CA HIS A 732 -5.63 -19.35 8.68
C HIS A 732 -5.80 -20.77 9.21
N LEU A 733 -5.06 -21.10 10.27
CA LEU A 733 -5.12 -22.41 10.94
C LEU A 733 -6.51 -22.72 11.50
N LEU A 734 -7.17 -21.73 12.09
CA LEU A 734 -8.57 -21.86 12.55
C LEU A 734 -9.52 -22.14 11.38
N GLY A 735 -9.32 -21.47 10.24
CA GLY A 735 -10.11 -21.69 9.03
C GLY A 735 -9.97 -23.10 8.44
N VAL A 736 -8.83 -23.76 8.66
CA VAL A 736 -8.56 -25.13 8.19
C VAL A 736 -8.59 -26.18 9.31
N GLU A 737 -9.05 -25.82 10.50
CA GLU A 737 -8.99 -26.67 11.70
C GLU A 737 -9.70 -28.01 11.49
N ALA A 738 -10.87 -28.01 10.83
CA ALA A 738 -11.62 -29.23 10.52
C ALA A 738 -10.80 -30.20 9.65
N THR A 739 -10.10 -29.69 8.64
CA THR A 739 -9.24 -30.49 7.77
C THR A 739 -7.98 -30.96 8.49
N LEU A 740 -7.41 -30.13 9.38
CA LEU A 740 -6.29 -30.51 10.24
C LEU A 740 -6.66 -31.68 11.16
N ARG A 741 -7.84 -31.64 11.79
CA ARG A 741 -8.36 -32.73 12.64
C ARG A 741 -8.59 -34.02 11.86
N GLU A 742 -9.09 -33.92 10.63
CA GLU A 742 -9.29 -35.07 9.75
C GLU A 742 -7.95 -35.74 9.38
N LYS A 743 -6.98 -34.93 8.93
CA LYS A 743 -5.63 -35.39 8.58
C LYS A 743 -4.91 -36.00 9.78
N HIS A 744 -5.04 -35.40 10.95
CA HIS A 744 -4.52 -35.94 12.21
C HIS A 744 -5.07 -37.33 12.50
N ARG A 745 -6.40 -37.52 12.38
CA ARG A 745 -7.04 -38.83 12.57
C ARG A 745 -6.55 -39.87 11.56
N GLN A 746 -6.34 -39.49 10.31
CA GLN A 746 -5.81 -40.38 9.27
C GLN A 746 -4.36 -40.82 9.56
N LEU A 747 -3.52 -39.90 10.04
CA LEU A 747 -2.15 -40.19 10.45
C LEU A 747 -2.11 -41.10 11.69
N SER A 748 -3.04 -40.92 12.63
CA SER A 748 -3.16 -41.78 13.81
C SER A 748 -3.79 -43.16 13.53
N ALA A 749 -4.45 -43.35 12.39
CA ALA A 749 -5.17 -44.58 12.03
C ALA A 749 -4.44 -45.47 11.00
N GLY A 750 -3.23 -45.10 10.54
CA GLY A 750 -2.46 -45.85 9.55
C GLY A 750 -1.80 -47.14 10.07
N PRO A 751 -1.54 -48.16 9.22
CA PRO A 751 -1.01 -49.46 9.62
C PRO A 751 0.48 -49.47 10.05
N GLU A 752 1.18 -48.33 10.01
CA GLU A 752 2.57 -48.18 10.48
C GLU A 752 2.70 -47.64 11.93
N ALA A 753 1.61 -47.60 12.70
CA ALA A 753 1.69 -47.34 14.14
C ALA A 753 2.16 -48.59 14.90
N GLY A 754 3.44 -48.95 14.76
CA GLY A 754 4.09 -49.89 15.67
C GLY A 754 4.09 -49.35 17.11
N PRO A 755 4.03 -50.21 18.14
CA PRO A 755 3.96 -49.77 19.52
C PRO A 755 5.25 -49.02 19.88
N VAL A 756 5.13 -47.72 20.16
CA VAL A 756 6.22 -46.92 20.71
C VAL A 756 6.57 -47.52 22.06
N LEU A 757 7.75 -48.15 22.16
CA LEU A 757 8.31 -48.63 23.42
C LEU A 757 8.54 -47.44 24.36
N THR A 758 7.68 -47.33 25.38
CA THR A 758 7.78 -46.33 26.44
C THR A 758 8.96 -46.66 27.37
N GLY A 759 10.08 -45.97 27.16
CA GLY A 759 11.09 -45.79 28.20
C GLY A 759 10.63 -44.75 29.25
N PRO A 760 11.09 -44.82 30.51
CA PRO A 760 10.66 -43.91 31.56
C PRO A 760 11.35 -42.55 31.38
N GLY A 761 10.70 -41.63 30.68
CA GLY A 761 11.15 -40.25 30.53
C GLY A 761 10.40 -39.50 29.42
N GLY A 762 9.19 -38.99 29.74
CA GLY A 762 8.41 -38.06 28.90
C GLY A 762 7.83 -38.66 27.61
N ALA A 763 6.51 -38.76 27.51
CA ALA A 763 5.87 -39.12 26.24
C ALA A 763 6.29 -38.13 25.13
N PRO A 764 6.60 -38.58 23.90
CA PRO A 764 6.76 -37.65 22.79
C PRO A 764 5.43 -36.96 22.56
N GLU A 765 5.37 -35.68 22.91
CA GLU A 765 4.16 -34.88 22.79
C GLU A 765 3.78 -34.77 21.30
N ASP A 766 2.57 -35.22 20.96
CA ASP A 766 2.03 -35.11 19.61
C ASP A 766 1.93 -33.63 19.19
N PRO A 767 2.75 -33.15 18.24
CA PRO A 767 2.80 -31.73 17.91
C PRO A 767 1.51 -31.22 17.27
N VAL A 768 0.74 -32.10 16.62
CA VAL A 768 -0.55 -31.73 16.02
C VAL A 768 -1.61 -31.55 17.10
N ALA A 769 -1.62 -32.43 18.12
CA ALA A 769 -2.47 -32.26 19.29
C ALA A 769 -2.13 -30.96 20.06
N GLN A 770 -0.84 -30.64 20.21
CA GLN A 770 -0.40 -29.37 20.79
C GLN A 770 -0.88 -28.16 19.98
N LEU A 771 -0.78 -28.22 18.64
CA LEU A 771 -1.28 -27.16 17.78
C LEU A 771 -2.77 -26.93 18.01
N LEU A 772 -3.57 -27.99 18.03
CA LEU A 772 -5.02 -27.90 18.27
C LEU A 772 -5.34 -27.31 19.65
N GLN A 773 -4.57 -27.65 20.69
CA GLN A 773 -4.73 -27.05 22.02
C GLN A 773 -4.43 -25.54 21.99
N VAL A 774 -3.31 -25.14 21.37
CA VAL A 774 -2.93 -23.72 21.24
C VAL A 774 -3.99 -22.92 20.48
N LEU A 775 -4.59 -23.49 19.43
CA LEU A 775 -5.68 -22.84 18.69
C LEU A 775 -6.93 -22.63 19.57
N GLN A 776 -7.25 -23.59 20.44
CA GLN A 776 -8.36 -23.46 21.40
C GLN A 776 -8.08 -22.37 22.45
N ASP A 777 -6.87 -22.34 23.02
CA ASP A 777 -6.49 -21.33 24.01
C ASP A 777 -6.55 -19.91 23.41
N LEU A 778 -6.06 -19.75 22.18
CA LEU A 778 -6.16 -18.49 21.43
C LEU A 778 -7.61 -18.11 21.13
N GLN A 779 -8.47 -19.08 20.79
CA GLN A 779 -9.89 -18.83 20.56
C GLN A 779 -10.60 -18.36 21.83
N GLU A 780 -10.28 -18.94 22.98
CA GLU A 780 -10.82 -18.51 24.27
C GLU A 780 -10.31 -17.11 24.67
N ALA A 781 -9.04 -16.80 24.41
CA ALA A 781 -8.48 -15.47 24.62
C ALA A 781 -9.17 -14.39 23.75
N HIS A 782 -9.59 -14.74 22.52
CA HIS A 782 -10.38 -13.86 21.66
C HIS A 782 -11.82 -13.68 22.17
N ARG A 783 -12.46 -14.73 22.72
CA ARG A 783 -13.84 -14.69 23.23
C ARG A 783 -13.99 -13.98 24.57
N SER A 784 -13.03 -14.17 25.47
CA SER A 784 -13.00 -13.57 26.82
C SER A 784 -12.69 -12.07 26.81
N SER A 785 -12.36 -11.51 25.64
CA SER A 785 -12.08 -10.10 25.49
C SER A 785 -13.36 -9.30 25.21
N PRO A 786 -13.65 -8.21 25.96
CA PRO A 786 -14.85 -7.41 25.71
C PRO A 786 -14.78 -6.80 24.31
N ALA A 787 -15.79 -7.12 23.48
CA ALA A 787 -16.07 -6.37 22.27
C ALA A 787 -16.28 -4.91 22.68
N GLY A 788 -15.31 -4.04 22.38
CA GLY A 788 -15.37 -2.64 22.73
C GLY A 788 -16.69 -2.03 22.26
N SER A 789 -17.49 -1.57 23.21
CA SER A 789 -18.50 -0.56 22.94
C SER A 789 -17.82 0.62 22.20
N PRO A 790 -18.51 1.30 21.27
CA PRO A 790 -17.97 2.52 20.69
C PRO A 790 -17.56 3.45 21.84
N PRO A 791 -16.45 4.20 21.72
CA PRO A 791 -16.06 5.12 22.77
C PRO A 791 -17.20 6.13 22.95
N SER A 792 -17.96 5.99 24.04
CA SER A 792 -18.66 7.13 24.60
C SER A 792 -17.55 8.13 24.96
N GLU A 793 -17.48 9.24 24.23
CA GLU A 793 -16.63 10.35 24.65
C GLU A 793 -16.91 10.64 26.13
N PRO A 794 -15.89 10.93 26.95
CA PRO A 794 -16.10 11.22 28.35
C PRO A 794 -16.99 12.47 28.43
N SER A 795 -18.25 12.28 28.81
CA SER A 795 -19.13 13.31 29.33
C SER A 795 -18.50 13.85 30.60
N ARG A 796 -17.54 14.77 30.44
CA ARG A 796 -17.09 15.63 31.53
C ARG A 796 -18.24 16.57 31.84
N VAL A 797 -19.12 16.12 32.72
CA VAL A 797 -19.97 17.01 33.50
C VAL A 797 -19.02 17.96 34.23
N LEU A 798 -18.93 19.19 33.75
CA LEU A 798 -18.33 20.28 34.49
C LEU A 798 -19.22 20.51 35.72
N GLU A 799 -18.79 20.03 36.87
CA GLU A 799 -19.28 20.54 38.16
C GLU A 799 -18.91 22.02 38.22
N LEU A 800 -19.92 22.89 38.05
CA LEU A 800 -19.85 24.30 38.39
C LEU A 800 -19.62 24.39 39.91
N GLN A 801 -18.41 24.75 40.31
CA GLN A 801 -18.19 25.33 41.63
C GLN A 801 -18.78 26.75 41.64
N THR A 802 -19.49 27.01 42.71
CA THR A 802 -20.27 28.21 43.03
C THR A 802 -19.43 29.47 43.19
#